data_AF-W5SYQ2-F1
#
_entry.id   AF-W5SYQ2-F1
#
_cell.length_a   1.000
_cell.length_b   1.000
_cell.length_c   1.000
_cell.angle_alpha   90.00
_cell.angle_beta   90.00
_cell.angle_gamma   90.00
#
_symmetry.space_group_name_H-M   'P 1'
#
loop_
_entity.id
_entity.type
_entity.pdbx_description
1 polymer ?
#
loop_
_entity_poly.entity_id
_entity_poly.type
_entity_poly.pdbx_seq_one_letter_code
_entity_poly.pdbx_strand_id
1 'polypeptide(L)'
;MNLNRFFIMLLFLNLNFGNFIGATTTAIEYYQKAQSYYLMQKYYDAIDELLEAVKINPNYYEAYKFIAEIYYLLKIYNQAQFFIEKAYKMSNGDTEYKILYANILLKNNGTERAKKFYSEVLAKHKNNIDALVGLASIFEEEGLFIAAANYYLSILEYNQTNYHAFEHLMNIYEKLSLNDKAQHLINKVRGNFTSVPDFHKRVAEFSIKTNSLGVAEKYAQNYLMLVKTTYRDFGLVDAYRLLSLVYLYQSKYQDAVDVLKKAIHIDQNSDELYYLLGYSYLKLEKVDKAVLNLERAKSMKKDLEFYNIALEESFFVSDFRSSFKENNSTNIAISKRYESEAFKAFKNLNLDKAVFNAKSAVDIYPDNDSARFLLAKIYKFMKLDVIAYEELYYLIEHRKVTDTKILDFYDVVAFDIRSSLFFKYGYKTIGDLNRLYDNQTVYRVGIFTQNENRVFGANDLILKYAERILDRNLNIEVVNYGFDYNKNKDYLVSSFSEEFSYARSNNLDLFLMFDLDVDVFKNTASLKVDIFSGKAGVKVKTFNYNSGGVLYLSDILSSFAKDFNDYLPKKGEILQIKRDDVLINLGNVNDVKKGDVFLVLKEGALKYASDNSSFVNYSKSDILGEVLIEEIGDYISRGILKSPTLLRDYIQEGYTVFIKK
;
A
#
# COMPACT_ATOMS: atom_id res chain seq x y z
N MET A 1 35.21 0.32 -61.30
CA MET A 1 36.62 -0.06 -61.10
C MET A 1 37.46 1.20 -61.30
N ASN A 2 37.94 1.81 -60.21
CA ASN A 2 39.21 2.53 -59.99
C ASN A 2 39.79 3.45 -61.10
N LEU A 3 40.42 4.62 -60.86
CA LEU A 3 41.01 5.19 -59.65
C LEU A 3 41.47 6.65 -59.94
N ASN A 4 41.48 7.47 -58.89
CA ASN A 4 42.47 8.50 -58.57
C ASN A 4 43.69 8.62 -59.50
N ARG A 5 43.78 9.73 -60.25
CA ARG A 5 45.07 10.37 -60.61
C ARG A 5 44.96 11.80 -61.18
N PHE A 6 43.79 12.43 -61.12
CA PHE A 6 43.63 13.80 -61.65
C PHE A 6 43.76 14.90 -60.58
N PHE A 7 44.28 14.57 -59.39
CA PHE A 7 44.31 15.47 -58.24
C PHE A 7 45.65 16.19 -57.98
N ILE A 8 46.67 16.13 -58.84
CA ILE A 8 48.01 16.62 -58.43
C ILE A 8 48.65 17.70 -59.34
N MET A 9 48.04 18.09 -60.47
CA MET A 9 48.72 18.99 -61.42
C MET A 9 48.04 20.33 -61.73
N LEU A 10 47.08 20.76 -60.92
CA LEU A 10 46.52 22.12 -61.00
C LEU A 10 46.61 22.91 -59.68
N LEU A 11 47.37 22.37 -58.72
CA LEU A 11 48.01 23.15 -57.68
C LEU A 11 49.43 23.49 -58.16
N PHE A 12 49.78 24.78 -58.06
CA PHE A 12 51.08 25.39 -58.38
C PHE A 12 51.34 25.81 -59.82
N LEU A 13 50.78 26.96 -60.21
CA LEU A 13 51.58 28.12 -60.69
C LEU A 13 50.74 29.41 -60.73
N ASN A 14 50.58 30.01 -59.55
CA ASN A 14 51.06 31.37 -59.23
C ASN A 14 51.13 32.42 -60.36
N LEU A 15 50.31 33.48 -60.26
CA LEU A 15 50.68 34.81 -59.72
C LEU A 15 49.91 35.96 -60.38
N ASN A 16 49.26 36.75 -59.52
CA ASN A 16 49.07 38.20 -59.56
C ASN A 16 48.50 38.83 -60.84
N PHE A 17 47.28 39.35 -60.76
CA PHE A 17 47.01 40.79 -60.57
C PHE A 17 45.47 40.99 -60.59
N GLY A 18 44.90 41.51 -59.51
CA GLY A 18 43.47 41.85 -59.50
C GLY A 18 42.85 42.12 -58.12
N ASN A 19 43.31 43.18 -57.46
CA ASN A 19 42.54 44.07 -56.60
C ASN A 19 41.77 43.51 -55.38
N PHE A 20 42.28 43.88 -54.19
CA PHE A 20 41.54 44.45 -53.06
C PHE A 20 40.02 44.64 -53.27
N ILE A 21 39.22 43.65 -52.85
CA ILE A 21 37.89 43.82 -52.27
C ILE A 21 37.81 42.77 -51.15
N GLY A 22 37.77 43.21 -49.89
CA GLY A 22 37.56 42.29 -48.77
C GLY A 22 36.24 41.54 -48.96
N ALA A 23 36.24 40.21 -48.91
CA ALA A 23 35.01 39.44 -48.91
C ALA A 23 34.27 39.73 -47.59
N THR A 24 33.33 40.66 -47.62
CA THR A 24 32.44 40.92 -46.49
C THR A 24 31.49 39.75 -46.38
N THR A 25 31.74 38.85 -45.43
CA THR A 25 30.83 37.75 -45.09
C THR A 25 29.41 38.30 -44.91
N THR A 26 28.42 37.68 -45.55
CA THR A 26 27.04 38.16 -45.52
C THR A 26 26.30 37.68 -44.28
N ALA A 27 25.23 38.38 -43.89
CA ALA A 27 24.36 37.95 -42.78
C ALA A 27 23.81 36.52 -42.98
N ILE A 28 23.59 36.10 -44.23
CA ILE A 28 23.09 34.77 -44.59
C ILE A 28 24.15 33.69 -44.32
N GLU A 29 25.42 33.95 -44.64
CA GLU A 29 26.51 33.01 -44.41
C GLU A 29 26.73 32.78 -42.91
N TYR A 30 26.69 33.84 -42.10
CA TYR A 30 26.71 33.74 -40.64
C TYR A 30 25.53 32.92 -40.09
N TYR A 31 24.33 33.14 -40.62
CA TYR A 31 23.14 32.38 -40.23
C TYR A 31 23.24 30.88 -40.59
N GLN A 32 23.74 30.54 -41.78
CA GLN A 32 23.96 29.14 -42.19
C GLN A 32 25.04 28.46 -41.34
N LYS A 33 26.11 29.18 -41.01
CA LYS A 33 27.16 28.68 -40.12
C LYS A 33 26.60 28.42 -38.72
N ALA A 34 25.75 29.30 -38.20
CA ALA A 34 25.05 29.07 -36.94
C ALA A 34 24.17 27.81 -36.96
N GLN A 35 23.43 27.56 -38.05
CA GLN A 35 22.66 26.31 -38.21
C GLN A 35 23.56 25.08 -38.12
N SER A 36 24.76 25.13 -38.72
CA SER A 36 25.72 24.03 -38.62
C SER A 36 26.22 23.81 -37.20
N TYR A 37 26.53 24.89 -36.45
CA TYR A 37 26.92 24.78 -35.04
C TYR A 37 25.78 24.27 -34.15
N TYR A 38 24.56 24.70 -34.40
CA TYR A 38 23.37 24.21 -33.71
C TYR A 38 23.19 22.69 -33.90
N LEU A 39 23.34 22.18 -35.13
CA LEU A 39 23.28 20.74 -35.41
C LEU A 39 24.42 19.95 -34.72
N MET A 40 25.57 20.60 -34.50
CA MET A 40 26.68 20.06 -33.70
C MET A 40 26.46 20.22 -32.18
N GLN A 41 25.30 20.72 -31.74
CA GLN A 41 24.95 21.05 -30.34
C GLN A 41 25.87 22.10 -29.69
N LYS A 42 26.57 22.89 -30.51
CA LYS A 42 27.42 24.00 -30.07
C LYS A 42 26.60 25.28 -29.98
N TYR A 43 25.74 25.34 -28.97
CA TYR A 43 24.70 26.39 -28.86
C TYR A 43 25.26 27.81 -28.70
N TYR A 44 26.33 28.00 -27.94
CA TYR A 44 26.96 29.32 -27.76
C TYR A 44 27.66 29.80 -29.04
N ASP A 45 28.41 28.92 -29.70
CA ASP A 45 29.04 29.22 -31.00
C ASP A 45 27.97 29.58 -32.04
N ALA A 46 26.82 28.88 -32.05
CA ALA A 46 25.70 29.22 -32.91
C ALA A 46 25.11 30.61 -32.60
N ILE A 47 24.98 30.98 -31.32
CA ILE A 47 24.53 32.32 -30.92
C ILE A 47 25.52 33.39 -31.39
N ASP A 48 26.83 33.19 -31.23
CA ASP A 48 27.85 34.16 -31.62
C ASP A 48 27.78 34.46 -33.14
N GLU A 49 27.65 33.42 -33.97
CA GLU A 49 27.47 33.60 -35.41
C GLU A 49 26.14 34.30 -35.74
N LEU A 50 25.04 33.99 -35.03
CA LEU A 50 23.75 34.68 -35.22
C LEU A 50 23.82 36.15 -34.80
N LEU A 51 24.60 36.49 -33.77
CA LEU A 51 24.81 37.87 -33.34
C LEU A 51 25.56 38.70 -34.40
N GLU A 52 26.56 38.10 -35.07
CA GLU A 52 27.20 38.76 -36.22
C GLU A 52 26.24 38.88 -37.42
N ALA A 53 25.37 37.88 -37.65
CA ALA A 53 24.34 37.96 -38.69
C ALA A 53 23.39 39.16 -38.50
N VAL A 54 22.88 39.36 -37.28
CA VAL A 54 21.97 40.48 -36.97
C VAL A 54 22.68 41.83 -36.84
N LYS A 55 24.00 41.84 -36.66
CA LYS A 55 24.81 43.07 -36.71
C LYS A 55 24.98 43.57 -38.15
N ILE A 56 25.14 42.65 -39.10
CA ILE A 56 25.22 42.96 -40.53
C ILE A 56 23.84 43.32 -41.09
N ASN A 57 22.80 42.57 -40.70
CA ASN A 57 21.41 42.87 -41.04
C ASN A 57 20.54 42.99 -39.78
N PRO A 58 20.35 44.22 -39.23
CA PRO A 58 19.52 44.45 -38.06
C PRO A 58 18.04 44.12 -38.22
N ASN A 59 17.54 43.88 -39.43
CA ASN A 59 16.16 43.48 -39.70
C ASN A 59 16.01 41.98 -39.93
N TYR A 60 17.04 41.16 -39.67
CA TYR A 60 17.02 39.72 -39.89
C TYR A 60 16.25 38.98 -38.79
N TYR A 61 14.92 39.04 -38.85
CA TYR A 61 14.04 38.54 -37.79
C TYR A 61 14.06 37.01 -37.64
N GLU A 62 14.40 36.24 -38.69
CA GLU A 62 14.67 34.81 -38.61
C GLU A 62 15.90 34.49 -37.74
N ALA A 63 16.95 35.31 -37.82
CA ALA A 63 18.13 35.18 -36.98
C ALA A 63 17.82 35.51 -35.51
N TYR A 64 17.05 36.57 -35.25
CA TYR A 64 16.57 36.87 -33.90
C TYR A 64 15.68 35.76 -33.32
N LYS A 65 14.79 35.17 -34.13
CA LYS A 65 13.97 34.01 -33.73
C LYS A 65 14.85 32.85 -33.32
N PHE A 66 15.85 32.54 -34.12
CA PHE A 66 16.72 31.39 -33.87
C PHE A 66 17.57 31.57 -32.60
N ILE A 67 18.06 32.80 -32.34
CA ILE A 67 18.70 33.14 -31.06
C ILE A 67 17.73 32.87 -29.89
N ALA A 68 16.47 33.31 -30.02
CA ALA A 68 15.47 33.11 -28.97
C ALA A 68 15.15 31.63 -28.72
N GLU A 69 15.07 30.80 -29.78
CA GLU A 69 14.88 29.34 -29.67
C GLU A 69 16.04 28.68 -28.92
N ILE A 70 17.28 29.05 -29.25
CA ILE A 70 18.46 28.51 -28.56
C ILE A 70 18.44 28.92 -27.08
N TYR A 71 18.18 30.18 -26.75
CA TYR A 71 18.05 30.59 -25.36
C TYR A 71 16.90 29.91 -24.62
N TYR A 72 15.77 29.67 -25.30
CA TYR A 72 14.64 28.92 -24.74
C TYR A 72 15.02 27.46 -24.42
N LEU A 73 15.74 26.79 -25.34
CA LEU A 73 16.29 25.45 -25.13
C LEU A 73 17.28 25.40 -23.97
N LEU A 74 18.12 26.43 -23.83
CA LEU A 74 19.05 26.59 -22.71
C LEU A 74 18.36 26.99 -21.40
N LYS A 75 17.03 27.16 -21.40
CA LYS A 75 16.20 27.61 -20.25
C LYS A 75 16.55 29.02 -19.75
N ILE A 76 17.16 29.85 -20.59
CA ILE A 76 17.53 31.24 -20.30
C ILE A 76 16.40 32.16 -20.80
N TYR A 77 15.26 32.12 -20.12
CA TYR A 77 14.00 32.68 -20.64
C TYR A 77 14.01 34.21 -20.78
N ASN A 78 14.74 34.94 -19.94
CA ASN A 78 14.85 36.40 -20.07
C ASN A 78 15.53 36.82 -21.39
N GLN A 79 16.59 36.12 -21.79
CA GLN A 79 17.27 36.39 -23.07
C GLN A 79 16.42 35.92 -24.24
N ALA A 80 15.80 34.74 -24.13
CA ALA A 80 14.85 34.26 -25.13
C ALA A 80 13.74 35.29 -25.39
N GLN A 81 13.18 35.86 -24.32
CA GLN A 81 12.14 36.88 -24.40
C GLN A 81 12.64 38.15 -25.10
N PHE A 82 13.84 38.62 -24.77
CA PHE A 82 14.42 39.81 -25.39
C PHE A 82 14.56 39.66 -26.92
N PHE A 83 15.07 38.52 -27.39
CA PHE A 83 15.29 38.31 -28.81
C PHE A 83 14.01 37.99 -29.58
N ILE A 84 13.07 37.24 -29.01
CA ILE A 84 11.78 36.98 -29.68
C ILE A 84 10.93 38.25 -29.79
N GLU A 85 11.02 39.19 -28.84
CA GLU A 85 10.34 40.48 -28.92
C GLU A 85 10.79 41.30 -30.13
N LYS A 86 12.09 41.24 -30.48
CA LYS A 86 12.63 41.89 -31.69
C LYS A 86 12.13 41.19 -32.94
N ALA A 87 12.22 39.85 -32.97
CA ALA A 87 11.76 39.05 -34.11
C ALA A 87 10.27 39.27 -34.40
N TYR A 88 9.42 39.24 -33.37
CA TYR A 88 7.97 39.39 -33.47
C TYR A 88 7.53 40.77 -34.01
N LYS A 89 8.22 41.85 -33.60
CA LYS A 89 7.92 43.21 -34.09
C LYS A 89 8.22 43.36 -35.59
N MET A 90 9.24 42.66 -36.07
CA MET A 90 9.70 42.73 -37.48
C MET A 90 8.98 41.74 -38.39
N SER A 91 8.49 40.62 -37.86
CA SER A 91 7.72 39.61 -38.60
C SER A 91 6.26 40.01 -38.88
N ASN A 92 5.87 41.26 -38.59
CA ASN A 92 4.48 41.75 -38.69
C ASN A 92 3.45 40.90 -37.94
N GLY A 93 3.86 40.23 -36.86
CA GLY A 93 2.97 39.43 -36.02
C GLY A 93 2.55 38.10 -36.64
N ASP A 94 3.42 37.47 -37.43
CA ASP A 94 3.26 36.10 -37.90
C ASP A 94 2.93 35.14 -36.74
N THR A 95 1.96 34.26 -36.99
CA THR A 95 1.46 33.25 -36.06
C THR A 95 2.57 32.40 -35.45
N GLU A 96 3.58 32.00 -36.23
CA GLU A 96 4.68 31.15 -35.74
C GLU A 96 5.48 31.86 -34.64
N TYR A 97 5.88 33.11 -34.89
CA TYR A 97 6.65 33.93 -33.96
C TYR A 97 5.85 34.27 -32.71
N LYS A 98 4.55 34.48 -32.88
CA LYS A 98 3.62 34.75 -31.78
C LYS A 98 3.48 33.57 -30.84
N ILE A 99 3.42 32.34 -31.37
CA ILE A 99 3.35 31.11 -30.58
C ILE A 99 4.66 30.91 -29.80
N LEU A 100 5.82 31.06 -30.47
CA LEU A 100 7.11 30.95 -29.81
C LEU A 100 7.25 32.01 -28.70
N TYR A 101 6.80 33.24 -28.94
CA TYR A 101 6.80 34.28 -27.93
C TYR A 101 5.90 33.93 -26.75
N ALA A 102 4.70 33.41 -27.00
CA ALA A 102 3.79 32.94 -25.96
C ALA A 102 4.39 31.80 -25.13
N ASN A 103 5.05 30.82 -25.76
CA ASN A 103 5.75 29.71 -25.09
C ASN A 103 6.87 30.22 -24.16
N ILE A 104 7.67 31.18 -24.64
CA ILE A 104 8.73 31.82 -23.85
C ILE A 104 8.13 32.60 -22.68
N LEU A 105 7.08 33.39 -22.91
CA LEU A 105 6.39 34.13 -21.85
C LEU A 105 5.83 33.20 -20.79
N LEU A 106 5.22 32.07 -21.18
CA LEU A 106 4.70 31.08 -20.25
C LEU A 106 5.79 30.55 -19.31
N LYS A 107 7.00 30.30 -19.82
CA LYS A 107 8.15 29.88 -19.00
C LYS A 107 8.84 31.04 -18.25
N ASN A 108 8.61 32.29 -18.64
CA ASN A 108 9.17 33.49 -18.01
C ASN A 108 8.18 34.25 -17.12
N ASN A 109 7.24 33.55 -16.45
CA ASN A 109 6.21 34.12 -15.55
C ASN A 109 5.26 35.15 -16.21
N GLY A 110 5.12 35.11 -17.54
CA GLY A 110 4.27 35.99 -18.35
C GLY A 110 2.93 35.38 -18.74
N THR A 111 2.30 34.60 -17.86
CA THR A 111 1.13 33.74 -18.15
C THR A 111 -0.04 34.50 -18.80
N GLU A 112 -0.45 35.65 -18.27
CA GLU A 112 -1.57 36.42 -18.83
C GLU A 112 -1.32 36.91 -20.26
N ARG A 113 -0.08 37.31 -20.56
CA ARG A 113 0.30 37.71 -21.92
C ARG A 113 0.36 36.52 -22.86
N ALA A 114 0.90 35.38 -22.39
CA ALA A 114 0.90 34.14 -23.15
C ALA A 114 -0.53 33.70 -23.50
N LYS A 115 -1.44 33.69 -22.52
CA LYS A 115 -2.88 33.38 -22.68
C LYS A 115 -3.53 34.27 -23.73
N LYS A 116 -3.25 35.58 -23.70
CA LYS A 116 -3.72 36.53 -24.71
C LYS A 116 -3.19 36.17 -26.11
N PHE A 117 -1.90 35.90 -26.24
CA PHE A 117 -1.31 35.56 -27.54
C PHE A 117 -1.85 34.25 -28.11
N TYR A 118 -1.98 33.19 -27.31
CA TYR A 118 -2.60 31.96 -27.77
C TYR A 118 -4.06 32.17 -28.19
N SER A 119 -4.83 32.95 -27.42
CA SER A 119 -6.23 33.25 -27.75
C SER A 119 -6.35 34.02 -29.07
N GLU A 120 -5.47 35.01 -29.31
CA GLU A 120 -5.43 35.75 -30.56
C GLU A 120 -5.00 34.88 -31.75
N VAL A 121 -4.14 33.89 -31.54
CA VAL A 121 -3.79 32.88 -32.55
C VAL A 121 -5.02 32.03 -32.88
N LEU A 122 -5.73 31.51 -31.88
CA LEU A 122 -6.91 30.66 -32.10
C LEU A 122 -8.10 31.41 -32.70
N ALA A 123 -8.22 32.72 -32.47
CA ALA A 123 -9.22 33.55 -33.12
C ALA A 123 -9.07 33.57 -34.66
N LYS A 124 -7.83 33.45 -35.16
CA LYS A 124 -7.52 33.38 -36.60
C LYS A 124 -7.40 31.94 -37.12
N HIS A 125 -6.76 31.08 -36.34
CA HIS A 125 -6.43 29.70 -36.69
C HIS A 125 -6.93 28.76 -35.59
N LYS A 126 -8.22 28.41 -35.67
CA LYS A 126 -8.89 27.57 -34.65
C LYS A 126 -8.26 26.19 -34.45
N ASN A 127 -7.57 25.67 -35.46
CA ASN A 127 -6.92 24.36 -35.47
C ASN A 127 -5.41 24.41 -35.13
N ASN A 128 -4.90 25.55 -34.66
CA ASN A 128 -3.50 25.65 -34.28
C ASN A 128 -3.22 24.86 -32.99
N ILE A 129 -2.57 23.70 -33.14
CA ILE A 129 -2.35 22.74 -32.05
C ILE A 129 -1.48 23.34 -30.94
N ASP A 130 -0.41 24.08 -31.27
CA ASP A 130 0.50 24.65 -30.28
C ASP A 130 -0.20 25.67 -29.37
N ALA A 131 -1.08 26.51 -29.94
CA ALA A 131 -1.87 27.45 -29.17
C ALA A 131 -2.95 26.76 -28.32
N LEU A 132 -3.57 25.68 -28.82
CA LEU A 132 -4.48 24.86 -28.03
C LEU A 132 -3.75 24.20 -26.85
N VAL A 133 -2.56 23.64 -27.07
CA VAL A 133 -1.71 23.03 -26.02
C VAL A 133 -1.30 24.09 -25.00
N GLY A 134 -0.86 25.26 -25.45
CA GLY A 134 -0.47 26.36 -24.57
C GLY A 134 -1.60 26.79 -23.63
N LEU A 135 -2.83 26.95 -24.14
CA LEU A 135 -3.98 27.25 -23.29
C LEU A 135 -4.36 26.07 -22.39
N ALA A 136 -4.37 24.85 -22.92
CA ALA A 136 -4.70 23.66 -22.13
C ALA A 136 -3.79 23.52 -20.91
N SER A 137 -2.47 23.67 -21.10
CA SER A 137 -1.47 23.62 -20.03
C SER A 137 -1.67 24.73 -19.00
N ILE A 138 -1.95 25.98 -19.44
CA ILE A 138 -2.25 27.09 -18.53
C ILE A 138 -3.46 26.77 -17.66
N PHE A 139 -4.56 26.31 -18.26
CA PHE A 139 -5.78 25.98 -17.51
C PHE A 139 -5.58 24.77 -16.58
N GLU A 140 -4.73 23.81 -16.97
CA GLU A 140 -4.38 22.68 -16.12
C GLU A 140 -3.55 23.10 -14.90
N GLU A 141 -2.56 23.98 -15.08
CA GLU A 141 -1.77 24.60 -13.99
C GLU A 141 -2.63 25.47 -13.05
N GLU A 142 -3.62 26.18 -13.59
CA GLU A 142 -4.63 26.95 -12.82
C GLU A 142 -5.63 26.05 -12.06
N GLY A 143 -5.62 24.72 -12.29
CA GLY A 143 -6.58 23.78 -11.70
C GLY A 143 -7.96 23.79 -12.35
N LEU A 144 -8.13 24.52 -13.46
CA LEU A 144 -9.36 24.62 -14.24
C LEU A 144 -9.49 23.45 -15.24
N PHE A 145 -9.56 22.23 -14.69
CA PHE A 145 -9.47 20.98 -15.46
C PHE A 145 -10.52 20.83 -16.56
N ILE A 146 -11.74 21.33 -16.37
CA ILE A 146 -12.79 21.25 -17.40
C ILE A 146 -12.45 22.12 -18.61
N ALA A 147 -11.89 23.32 -18.37
CA ALA A 147 -11.45 24.20 -19.46
C ALA A 147 -10.29 23.55 -20.21
N ALA A 148 -9.27 23.04 -19.50
CA ALA A 148 -8.17 22.30 -20.09
C ALA A 148 -8.65 21.11 -20.95
N ALA A 149 -9.60 20.33 -20.45
CA ALA A 149 -10.19 19.21 -21.18
C ALA A 149 -10.85 19.65 -22.50
N ASN A 150 -11.54 20.79 -22.55
CA ASN A 150 -12.13 21.28 -23.80
C ASN A 150 -11.08 21.61 -24.87
N TYR A 151 -9.93 22.16 -24.47
CA TYR A 151 -8.83 22.41 -25.40
C TYR A 151 -8.18 21.10 -25.88
N TYR A 152 -7.93 20.13 -25.00
CA TYR A 152 -7.42 18.82 -25.42
C TYR A 152 -8.41 18.04 -26.31
N LEU A 153 -9.72 18.17 -26.07
CA LEU A 153 -10.74 17.60 -26.96
C LEU A 153 -10.67 18.24 -28.35
N SER A 154 -10.51 19.56 -28.42
CA SER A 154 -10.32 20.28 -29.68
C SER A 154 -9.07 19.81 -30.42
N ILE A 155 -7.96 19.56 -29.70
CA ILE A 155 -6.73 18.99 -30.28
C ILE A 155 -7.01 17.64 -30.93
N LEU A 156 -7.77 16.75 -30.28
CA LEU A 156 -8.13 15.45 -30.84
C LEU A 156 -9.13 15.53 -32.01
N GLU A 157 -9.92 16.60 -32.09
CA GLU A 157 -10.80 16.84 -33.25
C GLU A 157 -10.00 17.22 -34.50
N TYR A 158 -8.97 18.06 -34.34
CA TYR A 158 -8.11 18.50 -35.45
C TYR A 158 -6.98 17.50 -35.77
N ASN A 159 -6.45 16.83 -34.76
CA ASN A 159 -5.40 15.82 -34.87
C ASN A 159 -5.80 14.56 -34.10
N GLN A 160 -6.49 13.68 -34.81
CA GLN A 160 -7.06 12.45 -34.27
C GLN A 160 -6.04 11.41 -33.79
N THR A 161 -4.75 11.59 -34.10
CA THR A 161 -3.65 10.71 -33.69
C THR A 161 -2.75 11.35 -32.62
N ASN A 162 -3.17 12.45 -31.99
CA ASN A 162 -2.41 13.11 -30.93
C ASN A 162 -2.53 12.35 -29.60
N TYR A 163 -1.61 11.42 -29.35
CA TYR A 163 -1.60 10.61 -28.12
C TYR A 163 -1.48 11.46 -26.85
N HIS A 164 -0.66 12.52 -26.86
CA HIS A 164 -0.50 13.40 -25.71
C HIS A 164 -1.82 14.04 -25.28
N ALA A 165 -2.61 14.56 -26.23
CA ALA A 165 -3.92 15.12 -25.91
C ALA A 165 -4.90 14.07 -25.32
N PHE A 166 -4.85 12.83 -25.84
CA PHE A 166 -5.61 11.72 -25.25
C PHE A 166 -5.16 11.43 -23.81
N GLU A 167 -3.85 11.35 -23.56
CA GLU A 167 -3.28 11.06 -22.25
C GLU A 167 -3.66 12.12 -21.21
N HIS A 168 -3.50 13.41 -21.54
CA HIS A 168 -3.91 14.51 -20.66
C HIS A 168 -5.42 14.47 -20.35
N LEU A 169 -6.26 14.18 -21.36
CA LEU A 169 -7.70 14.02 -21.12
C LEU A 169 -8.03 12.85 -20.20
N MET A 170 -7.38 11.71 -20.39
CA MET A 170 -7.54 10.55 -19.51
C MET A 170 -7.15 10.91 -18.08
N ASN A 171 -6.02 11.58 -17.87
CA ASN A 171 -5.57 12.02 -16.55
C ASN A 171 -6.59 12.96 -15.89
N ILE A 172 -7.11 13.95 -16.65
CA ILE A 172 -8.13 14.88 -16.17
C ILE A 172 -9.42 14.13 -15.79
N TYR A 173 -9.92 13.26 -16.67
CA TYR A 173 -11.16 12.53 -16.39
C TYR A 173 -11.03 11.58 -15.20
N GLU A 174 -9.90 10.90 -15.03
CA GLU A 174 -9.65 10.08 -13.85
C GLU A 174 -9.55 10.90 -12.57
N LYS A 175 -8.85 12.04 -12.60
CA LYS A 175 -8.73 12.95 -11.45
C LYS A 175 -10.08 13.48 -10.98
N LEU A 176 -11.01 13.69 -11.91
CA LEU A 176 -12.38 14.13 -11.65
C LEU A 176 -13.36 12.95 -11.44
N SER A 177 -12.89 11.70 -11.47
CA SER A 177 -13.73 10.49 -11.39
C SER A 177 -14.85 10.43 -12.46
N LEU A 178 -14.62 11.02 -13.64
CA LEU A 178 -15.55 11.06 -14.77
C LEU A 178 -15.37 9.84 -15.69
N ASN A 179 -15.62 8.65 -15.14
CA ASN A 179 -15.37 7.37 -15.82
C ASN A 179 -16.12 7.22 -17.15
N ASP A 180 -17.36 7.72 -17.24
CA ASP A 180 -18.16 7.64 -18.47
C ASP A 180 -17.54 8.45 -19.62
N LYS A 181 -16.98 9.64 -19.31
CA LYS A 181 -16.31 10.49 -20.31
C LYS A 181 -15.01 9.85 -20.78
N ALA A 182 -14.25 9.25 -19.87
CA ALA A 182 -13.06 8.48 -20.21
C ALA A 182 -13.39 7.30 -21.14
N GLN A 183 -14.43 6.54 -20.83
CA GLN A 183 -14.85 5.41 -21.67
C GLN A 183 -15.34 5.87 -23.05
N HIS A 184 -16.11 6.97 -23.12
CA HIS A 184 -16.52 7.56 -24.39
C HIS A 184 -15.32 8.04 -25.22
N LEU A 185 -14.34 8.69 -24.58
CA LEU A 185 -13.11 9.12 -25.24
C LEU A 185 -12.36 7.93 -25.85
N ILE A 186 -12.12 6.87 -25.06
CA ILE A 186 -11.46 5.63 -25.54
C ILE A 186 -12.18 5.09 -26.77
N ASN A 187 -13.51 5.01 -26.74
CA ASN A 187 -14.31 4.52 -27.86
C ASN A 187 -14.21 5.41 -29.11
N LYS A 188 -14.14 6.74 -28.94
CA LYS A 188 -13.99 7.71 -30.04
C LYS A 188 -12.64 7.56 -30.74
N VAL A 189 -11.55 7.35 -29.98
CA VAL A 189 -10.19 7.44 -30.53
C VAL A 189 -9.54 6.09 -30.84
N ARG A 190 -10.08 4.96 -30.34
CA ARG A 190 -9.44 3.64 -30.44
C ARG A 190 -8.99 3.23 -31.83
N GLY A 191 -9.74 3.61 -32.88
CA GLY A 191 -9.38 3.28 -34.27
C GLY A 191 -8.05 3.93 -34.69
N ASN A 192 -7.81 5.16 -34.23
CA ASN A 192 -6.66 5.98 -34.60
C ASN A 192 -5.39 5.58 -33.83
N PHE A 193 -5.53 4.89 -32.70
CA PHE A 193 -4.43 4.48 -31.83
C PHE A 193 -4.14 2.98 -31.85
N THR A 194 -4.68 2.25 -32.83
CA THR A 194 -4.56 0.78 -32.91
C THR A 194 -3.10 0.29 -32.88
N SER A 195 -2.16 1.04 -33.45
CA SER A 195 -0.73 0.71 -33.48
C SER A 195 0.11 1.39 -32.41
N VAL A 196 -0.50 2.15 -31.48
CA VAL A 196 0.21 2.91 -30.44
C VAL A 196 0.23 2.11 -29.14
N PRO A 197 1.39 1.59 -28.70
CA PRO A 197 1.43 0.66 -27.56
C PRO A 197 1.04 1.33 -26.24
N ASP A 198 1.45 2.59 -26.04
CA ASP A 198 1.12 3.37 -24.85
C ASP A 198 -0.40 3.58 -24.69
N PHE A 199 -1.15 3.70 -25.79
CA PHE A 199 -2.60 3.73 -25.77
C PHE A 199 -3.19 2.45 -25.18
N HIS A 200 -2.72 1.29 -25.62
CA HIS A 200 -3.24 0.02 -25.11
C HIS A 200 -2.87 -0.19 -23.64
N LYS A 201 -1.64 0.15 -23.24
CA LYS A 201 -1.23 0.16 -21.84
C LYS A 201 -2.16 1.03 -20.99
N ARG A 202 -2.38 2.28 -21.41
CA ARG A 202 -3.19 3.25 -20.67
C ARG A 202 -4.64 2.82 -20.51
N VAL A 203 -5.23 2.25 -21.58
CA VAL A 203 -6.60 1.72 -21.53
C VAL A 203 -6.70 0.50 -20.61
N ALA A 204 -5.70 -0.39 -20.62
CA ALA A 204 -5.68 -1.54 -19.72
C ALA A 204 -5.60 -1.12 -18.24
N GLU A 205 -4.71 -0.17 -17.90
CA GLU A 205 -4.60 0.38 -16.54
C GLU A 205 -5.91 1.03 -16.07
N PHE A 206 -6.54 1.85 -16.91
CA PHE A 206 -7.85 2.45 -16.61
C PHE A 206 -8.95 1.37 -16.44
N SER A 207 -8.91 0.32 -17.26
CA SER A 207 -9.89 -0.77 -17.21
C SER A 207 -9.73 -1.62 -15.95
N ILE A 208 -8.51 -1.79 -15.43
CA ILE A 208 -8.27 -2.41 -14.11
C ILE A 208 -8.95 -1.59 -13.02
N LYS A 209 -8.67 -0.27 -12.98
CA LYS A 209 -9.19 0.64 -11.95
C LYS A 209 -10.73 0.75 -11.95
N THR A 210 -11.34 0.65 -13.12
CA THR A 210 -12.81 0.64 -13.27
C THR A 210 -13.42 -0.75 -13.20
N ASN A 211 -12.64 -1.76 -12.81
CA ASN A 211 -13.04 -3.17 -12.69
C ASN A 211 -13.62 -3.78 -13.99
N SER A 212 -13.25 -3.25 -15.15
CA SER A 212 -13.62 -3.75 -16.48
C SER A 212 -12.59 -4.77 -16.98
N LEU A 213 -12.42 -5.86 -16.24
CA LEU A 213 -11.28 -6.76 -16.38
C LEU A 213 -11.17 -7.47 -17.75
N GLY A 214 -12.29 -7.76 -18.42
CA GLY A 214 -12.25 -8.33 -19.78
C GLY A 214 -11.72 -7.34 -20.82
N VAL A 215 -12.01 -6.05 -20.66
CA VAL A 215 -11.42 -4.99 -21.50
C VAL A 215 -9.94 -4.85 -21.16
N ALA A 216 -9.58 -4.86 -19.87
CA ALA A 216 -8.20 -4.80 -19.42
C ALA A 216 -7.33 -5.89 -20.07
N GLU A 217 -7.82 -7.13 -20.10
CA GLU A 217 -7.12 -8.27 -20.68
C GLU A 217 -6.86 -8.07 -22.17
N LYS A 218 -7.90 -7.69 -22.92
CA LYS A 218 -7.79 -7.43 -24.36
C LYS A 218 -6.72 -6.38 -24.66
N TYR A 219 -6.75 -5.26 -23.94
CA TYR A 219 -5.81 -4.16 -24.18
C TYR A 219 -4.39 -4.49 -23.67
N ALA A 220 -4.23 -5.22 -22.57
CA ALA A 220 -2.93 -5.70 -22.12
C ALA A 220 -2.29 -6.69 -23.11
N GLN A 221 -3.09 -7.57 -23.72
CA GLN A 221 -2.64 -8.47 -24.79
C GLN A 221 -2.21 -7.72 -26.05
N ASN A 222 -2.97 -6.69 -26.46
CA ASN A 222 -2.58 -5.83 -27.59
C ASN A 222 -1.27 -5.09 -27.31
N TYR A 223 -1.11 -4.56 -26.09
CA TYR A 223 0.13 -3.91 -25.67
C TYR A 223 1.32 -4.87 -25.78
N LEU A 224 1.19 -6.08 -25.21
CA LEU A 224 2.21 -7.13 -25.31
C LEU A 224 2.54 -7.51 -26.76
N MET A 225 1.53 -7.68 -27.61
CA MET A 225 1.72 -8.02 -29.02
C MET A 225 2.53 -6.94 -29.73
N LEU A 226 2.15 -5.67 -29.59
CA LEU A 226 2.81 -4.56 -30.27
C LEU A 226 4.24 -4.35 -29.76
N VAL A 227 4.46 -4.45 -28.45
CA VAL A 227 5.81 -4.30 -27.87
C VAL A 227 6.73 -5.40 -28.39
N LYS A 228 6.24 -6.64 -28.45
CA LYS A 228 7.00 -7.79 -28.97
C LYS A 228 7.39 -7.62 -30.45
N THR A 229 6.53 -6.99 -31.26
CA THR A 229 6.82 -6.78 -32.70
C THR A 229 7.67 -5.54 -32.96
N THR A 230 7.55 -4.50 -32.14
CA THR A 230 8.06 -3.16 -32.48
C THR A 230 9.37 -2.81 -31.77
N TYR A 231 9.59 -3.24 -30.52
CA TYR A 231 10.62 -2.63 -29.65
C TYR A 231 11.81 -3.51 -29.24
N ARG A 232 12.01 -4.70 -29.86
CA ARG A 232 13.19 -5.57 -29.66
C ARG A 232 13.67 -5.60 -28.18
N ASP A 233 12.81 -6.08 -27.31
CA ASP A 233 12.94 -6.26 -25.85
C ASP A 233 12.68 -5.04 -24.95
N PHE A 234 12.72 -3.80 -25.45
CA PHE A 234 12.36 -2.63 -24.61
C PHE A 234 10.86 -2.62 -24.30
N GLY A 235 10.49 -2.61 -23.01
CA GLY A 235 9.10 -2.60 -22.53
C GLY A 235 8.42 -3.98 -22.46
N LEU A 236 9.07 -5.06 -22.92
CA LEU A 236 8.45 -6.40 -22.94
C LEU A 236 8.17 -6.94 -21.53
N VAL A 237 9.06 -6.63 -20.58
CA VAL A 237 8.88 -6.94 -19.15
C VAL A 237 7.64 -6.23 -18.59
N ASP A 238 7.48 -4.93 -18.88
CA ASP A 238 6.34 -4.14 -18.42
C ASP A 238 5.02 -4.65 -19.02
N ALA A 239 5.01 -5.08 -20.29
CA ALA A 239 3.84 -5.67 -20.91
C ALA A 239 3.42 -7.01 -20.28
N TYR A 240 4.38 -7.89 -19.99
CA TYR A 240 4.08 -9.12 -19.25
C TYR A 240 3.63 -8.83 -17.82
N ARG A 241 4.27 -7.87 -17.13
CA ARG A 241 3.86 -7.44 -15.78
C ARG A 241 2.43 -6.89 -15.76
N LEU A 242 2.05 -6.06 -16.72
CA LEU A 242 0.68 -5.54 -16.82
C LEU A 242 -0.33 -6.67 -17.07
N LEU A 243 -0.02 -7.60 -17.98
CA LEU A 243 -0.90 -8.73 -18.26
C LEU A 243 -1.04 -9.67 -17.06
N SER A 244 0.03 -9.91 -16.30
CA SER A 244 -0.06 -10.72 -15.08
C SER A 244 -0.89 -10.04 -14.00
N LEU A 245 -0.79 -8.71 -13.84
CA LEU A 245 -1.67 -7.96 -12.96
C LEU A 245 -3.15 -8.11 -13.37
N VAL A 246 -3.47 -8.02 -14.67
CA VAL A 246 -4.85 -8.27 -15.13
C VAL A 246 -5.32 -9.67 -14.73
N TYR A 247 -4.51 -10.70 -14.97
CA TYR A 247 -4.86 -12.07 -14.59
C TYR A 247 -5.02 -12.23 -13.08
N LEU A 248 -4.20 -11.57 -12.27
CA LEU A 248 -4.32 -11.56 -10.82
C LEU A 248 -5.64 -10.91 -10.35
N TYR A 249 -6.04 -9.77 -10.92
CA TYR A 249 -7.34 -9.15 -10.64
C TYR A 249 -8.52 -10.03 -11.08
N GLN A 250 -8.35 -10.83 -12.13
CA GLN A 250 -9.34 -11.81 -12.60
C GLN A 250 -9.31 -13.14 -11.82
N SER A 251 -8.46 -13.27 -10.80
CA SER A 251 -8.22 -14.53 -10.08
C SER A 251 -7.68 -15.69 -10.96
N LYS A 252 -7.16 -15.39 -12.15
CA LYS A 252 -6.52 -16.35 -13.07
C LYS A 252 -5.06 -16.57 -12.67
N TYR A 253 -4.84 -17.11 -11.47
CA TYR A 253 -3.50 -17.18 -10.86
C TYR A 253 -2.51 -18.03 -11.67
N GLN A 254 -2.96 -19.10 -12.32
CA GLN A 254 -2.09 -19.94 -13.14
C GLN A 254 -1.61 -19.20 -14.42
N ASP A 255 -2.50 -18.42 -15.06
CA ASP A 255 -2.12 -17.60 -16.21
C ASP A 255 -1.14 -16.48 -15.81
N ALA A 256 -1.35 -15.89 -14.62
CA ALA A 256 -0.41 -14.92 -14.04
C ALA A 256 0.98 -15.54 -13.83
N VAL A 257 1.07 -16.76 -13.26
CA VAL A 257 2.33 -17.51 -13.10
C VAL A 257 3.05 -17.68 -14.44
N ASP A 258 2.33 -18.07 -15.48
CA ASP A 258 2.93 -18.41 -16.78
C ASP A 258 3.46 -17.15 -17.49
N VAL A 259 2.79 -16.02 -17.34
CA VAL A 259 3.26 -14.73 -17.84
C VAL A 259 4.42 -14.18 -17.02
N LEU A 260 4.36 -14.25 -15.70
CA LEU A 260 5.43 -13.77 -14.80
C LEU A 260 6.74 -14.52 -15.02
N LYS A 261 6.70 -15.84 -15.28
CA LYS A 261 7.90 -16.60 -15.64
C LYS A 261 8.57 -16.09 -16.91
N LYS A 262 7.79 -15.65 -17.90
CA LYS A 262 8.33 -15.04 -19.13
C LYS A 262 8.96 -13.68 -18.83
N ALA A 263 8.32 -12.87 -17.98
CA ALA A 263 8.88 -11.59 -17.53
C ALA A 263 10.22 -11.78 -16.80
N ILE A 264 10.29 -12.70 -15.84
CA ILE A 264 11.49 -13.00 -15.04
C ILE A 264 12.62 -13.58 -15.89
N HIS A 265 12.30 -14.33 -16.95
CA HIS A 265 13.32 -14.83 -17.88
C HIS A 265 14.07 -13.69 -18.58
N ILE A 266 13.38 -12.57 -18.83
CA ILE A 266 13.94 -11.36 -19.46
C ILE A 266 14.63 -10.49 -18.42
N ASP A 267 13.98 -10.25 -17.27
CA ASP A 267 14.53 -9.47 -16.16
C ASP A 267 14.56 -10.29 -14.86
N GLN A 268 15.75 -10.81 -14.56
CA GLN A 268 16.02 -11.61 -13.37
C GLN A 268 16.28 -10.76 -12.12
N ASN A 269 16.23 -9.43 -12.22
CA ASN A 269 16.60 -8.49 -11.15
C ASN A 269 15.41 -7.64 -10.67
N SER A 270 14.17 -7.97 -11.05
CA SER A 270 12.98 -7.30 -10.56
C SER A 270 12.37 -7.99 -9.34
N ASP A 271 12.47 -7.35 -8.18
CA ASP A 271 11.88 -7.83 -6.93
C ASP A 271 10.35 -7.91 -7.00
N GLU A 272 9.71 -6.95 -7.69
CA GLU A 272 8.25 -6.92 -7.88
C GLU A 272 7.75 -8.16 -8.64
N LEU A 273 8.46 -8.58 -9.70
CA LEU A 273 8.05 -9.77 -10.47
C LEU A 273 8.11 -11.05 -9.62
N TYR A 274 9.16 -11.19 -8.80
CA TYR A 274 9.26 -12.31 -7.87
C TYR A 274 8.19 -12.25 -6.77
N TYR A 275 7.86 -11.05 -6.29
CA TYR A 275 6.73 -10.86 -5.36
C TYR A 275 5.40 -11.29 -5.99
N LEU A 276 5.06 -10.77 -7.17
CA LEU A 276 3.82 -11.11 -7.87
C LEU A 276 3.75 -12.61 -8.18
N LEU A 277 4.88 -13.24 -8.52
CA LEU A 277 4.95 -14.67 -8.77
C LEU A 277 4.75 -15.46 -7.47
N GLY A 278 5.37 -15.02 -6.37
CA GLY A 278 5.18 -15.57 -5.04
C GLY A 278 3.71 -15.50 -4.60
N TYR A 279 3.09 -14.33 -4.73
CA TYR A 279 1.68 -14.11 -4.45
C TYR A 279 0.77 -14.98 -5.31
N SER A 280 1.05 -15.09 -6.61
CA SER A 280 0.31 -15.98 -7.51
C SER A 280 0.37 -17.44 -7.06
N TYR A 281 1.54 -17.91 -6.59
CA TYR A 281 1.67 -19.25 -6.04
C TYR A 281 0.96 -19.43 -4.70
N LEU A 282 0.89 -18.39 -3.86
CA LEU A 282 0.08 -18.45 -2.62
C LEU A 282 -1.38 -18.65 -2.91
N LYS A 283 -1.93 -17.91 -3.88
CA LYS A 283 -3.32 -18.08 -4.31
C LYS A 283 -3.59 -19.41 -5.00
N LEU A 284 -2.54 -20.14 -5.38
CA LEU A 284 -2.61 -21.51 -5.91
C LEU A 284 -2.28 -22.58 -4.85
N GLU A 285 -2.11 -22.21 -3.57
CA GLU A 285 -1.71 -23.10 -2.47
C GLU A 285 -0.35 -23.79 -2.67
N LYS A 286 0.49 -23.28 -3.59
CA LYS A 286 1.82 -23.81 -3.88
C LYS A 286 2.85 -23.13 -2.97
N VAL A 287 2.71 -23.32 -1.66
CA VAL A 287 3.46 -22.59 -0.61
C VAL A 287 4.98 -22.68 -0.81
N ASP A 288 5.54 -23.85 -1.08
CA ASP A 288 7.00 -24.00 -1.30
C ASP A 288 7.53 -23.08 -2.40
N LYS A 289 6.77 -22.94 -3.50
CA LYS A 289 7.12 -22.06 -4.62
C LYS A 289 6.90 -20.61 -4.27
N ALA A 290 5.85 -20.30 -3.53
CA ALA A 290 5.61 -18.95 -3.06
C ALA A 290 6.75 -18.44 -2.20
N VAL A 291 7.13 -19.22 -1.17
CA VAL A 291 8.22 -18.94 -0.24
C VAL A 291 9.52 -18.69 -0.98
N LEU A 292 9.90 -19.58 -1.91
CA LEU A 292 11.11 -19.44 -2.71
C LEU A 292 11.15 -18.10 -3.47
N ASN A 293 10.03 -17.70 -4.08
CA ASN A 293 9.96 -16.45 -4.86
C ASN A 293 9.91 -15.21 -3.96
N LEU A 294 9.22 -15.28 -2.82
CA LEU A 294 9.19 -14.21 -1.83
C LEU A 294 10.55 -14.00 -1.16
N GLU A 295 11.29 -15.08 -0.88
CA GLU A 295 12.69 -15.00 -0.42
C GLU A 295 13.59 -14.35 -1.46
N ARG A 296 13.38 -14.66 -2.75
CA ARG A 296 14.11 -14.01 -3.83
C ARG A 296 13.82 -12.51 -3.88
N ALA A 297 12.54 -12.10 -3.83
CA ALA A 297 12.14 -10.69 -3.77
C ALA A 297 12.76 -9.97 -2.55
N LYS A 298 12.68 -10.59 -1.36
CA LYS A 298 13.31 -10.08 -0.13
C LYS A 298 14.83 -9.98 -0.24
N SER A 299 15.50 -10.93 -0.88
CA SER A 299 16.96 -10.90 -1.01
C SER A 299 17.47 -9.71 -1.82
N MET A 300 16.64 -9.20 -2.73
CA MET A 300 16.91 -8.03 -3.57
C MET A 300 16.64 -6.72 -2.82
N LYS A 301 15.55 -6.65 -2.05
CA LYS A 301 15.22 -5.51 -1.17
C LYS A 301 15.13 -5.94 0.29
N LYS A 302 16.28 -6.06 0.94
CA LYS A 302 16.41 -6.55 2.32
C LYS A 302 15.71 -5.67 3.35
N ASP A 303 15.63 -4.38 3.07
CA ASP A 303 15.06 -3.37 3.99
C ASP A 303 13.55 -3.17 3.80
N LEU A 304 12.92 -3.88 2.86
CA LEU A 304 11.48 -3.79 2.62
C LEU A 304 10.72 -4.73 3.57
N GLU A 305 10.18 -4.18 4.65
CA GLU A 305 9.40 -4.95 5.63
C GLU A 305 8.21 -5.68 5.01
N PHE A 306 7.58 -5.09 4.00
CA PHE A 306 6.43 -5.69 3.33
C PHE A 306 6.74 -7.11 2.79
N TYR A 307 7.95 -7.35 2.28
CA TYR A 307 8.35 -8.70 1.85
C TYR A 307 8.59 -9.65 3.03
N ASN A 308 8.95 -9.14 4.21
CA ASN A 308 8.92 -9.95 5.41
C ASN A 308 7.47 -10.35 5.71
N ILE A 309 6.54 -9.40 5.81
CA ILE A 309 5.13 -9.71 6.08
C ILE A 309 4.55 -10.67 5.04
N ALA A 310 4.79 -10.44 3.75
CA ALA A 310 4.33 -11.32 2.69
C ALA A 310 4.86 -12.75 2.85
N LEU A 311 6.14 -12.89 3.19
CA LEU A 311 6.77 -14.18 3.47
C LEU A 311 6.22 -14.79 4.76
N GLU A 312 5.97 -14.00 5.79
CA GLU A 312 5.40 -14.47 7.05
C GLU A 312 4.00 -15.04 6.83
N GLU A 313 3.11 -14.27 6.20
CA GLU A 313 1.74 -14.69 5.89
C GLU A 313 1.69 -15.87 4.93
N SER A 314 2.69 -16.03 4.06
CA SER A 314 2.82 -17.20 3.18
C SER A 314 2.77 -18.54 3.93
N PHE A 315 3.21 -18.54 5.20
CA PHE A 315 3.22 -19.73 6.06
C PHE A 315 1.89 -19.97 6.79
N PHE A 316 1.01 -18.96 6.86
CA PHE A 316 -0.24 -19.02 7.63
C PHE A 316 -1.48 -19.21 6.73
N VAL A 317 -1.34 -19.15 5.40
CA VAL A 317 -2.46 -19.41 4.47
C VAL A 317 -2.91 -20.88 4.58
N SER A 318 -4.16 -21.04 5.04
CA SER A 318 -5.04 -22.22 5.12
C SER A 318 -4.43 -23.61 5.08
N ASP A 319 -4.71 -24.40 6.12
CA ASP A 319 -4.44 -25.83 6.16
C ASP A 319 -2.96 -26.25 6.13
N PHE A 320 -2.05 -25.33 6.42
CA PHE A 320 -0.67 -25.68 6.80
C PHE A 320 -0.62 -26.65 8.00
N ARG A 321 -1.60 -26.57 8.92
CA ARG A 321 -1.77 -27.48 10.07
C ARG A 321 -2.22 -28.89 9.67
N SER A 322 -2.96 -29.06 8.57
CA SER A 322 -3.52 -30.35 8.14
C SER A 322 -2.72 -31.00 6.98
N SER A 323 -2.00 -30.20 6.19
CA SER A 323 -1.40 -30.63 4.92
C SER A 323 -0.01 -31.29 5.03
N PHE A 324 0.67 -31.20 6.18
CA PHE A 324 1.99 -31.81 6.35
C PHE A 324 2.04 -32.71 7.59
N LYS A 325 1.59 -33.95 7.42
CA LYS A 325 1.91 -35.06 8.34
C LYS A 325 3.37 -35.52 8.27
N GLU A 326 4.23 -34.88 7.47
CA GLU A 326 5.64 -35.23 7.37
C GLU A 326 6.54 -33.99 7.46
N ASN A 327 7.48 -34.06 8.40
CA ASN A 327 8.54 -33.07 8.67
C ASN A 327 9.17 -32.51 7.39
N ASN A 328 8.74 -31.31 6.98
CA ASN A 328 9.36 -30.60 5.88
C ASN A 328 10.44 -29.65 6.44
N SER A 329 11.68 -29.83 5.98
CA SER A 329 12.87 -29.08 6.42
C SER A 329 12.70 -27.55 6.42
N THR A 330 11.81 -27.05 5.57
CA THR A 330 11.46 -25.62 5.44
C THR A 330 10.77 -25.09 6.70
N ASN A 331 9.74 -25.76 7.22
CA ASN A 331 8.99 -25.33 8.42
C ASN A 331 9.90 -25.23 9.64
N ILE A 332 10.81 -26.20 9.77
CA ILE A 332 11.82 -26.23 10.83
C ILE A 332 12.75 -25.02 10.70
N ALA A 333 13.25 -24.71 9.51
CA ALA A 333 14.12 -23.56 9.28
C ALA A 333 13.42 -22.23 9.61
N ILE A 334 12.16 -22.08 9.22
CA ILE A 334 11.35 -20.88 9.48
C ILE A 334 11.05 -20.73 10.97
N SER A 335 10.57 -21.79 11.61
CA SER A 335 10.30 -21.81 13.04
C SER A 335 11.56 -21.44 13.84
N LYS A 336 12.73 -21.98 13.47
CA LYS A 336 14.02 -21.61 14.09
C LYS A 336 14.39 -20.14 13.88
N ARG A 337 14.05 -19.55 12.74
CA ARG A 337 14.28 -18.11 12.51
C ARG A 337 13.44 -17.27 13.48
N TYR A 338 12.15 -17.57 13.60
CA TYR A 338 11.27 -16.89 14.55
C TYR A 338 11.69 -17.11 16.00
N GLU A 339 12.11 -18.32 16.36
CA GLU A 339 12.69 -18.62 17.67
C GLU A 339 13.90 -17.73 17.96
N SER A 340 14.81 -17.55 16.99
CA SER A 340 15.97 -16.67 17.14
C SER A 340 15.58 -15.21 17.34
N GLU A 341 14.61 -14.71 16.58
CA GLU A 341 14.10 -13.34 16.74
C GLU A 341 13.38 -13.17 18.10
N ALA A 342 12.63 -14.17 18.55
CA ALA A 342 12.01 -14.19 19.87
C ALA A 342 13.06 -14.11 20.97
N PHE A 343 14.13 -14.91 20.87
CA PHE A 343 15.21 -14.91 21.84
C PHE A 343 15.93 -13.56 21.91
N LYS A 344 16.21 -12.93 20.77
CA LYS A 344 16.80 -11.59 20.70
C LYS A 344 15.88 -10.55 21.35
N ALA A 345 14.59 -10.57 21.01
CA ALA A 345 13.60 -9.66 21.58
C ALA A 345 13.48 -9.84 23.10
N PHE A 346 13.47 -11.09 23.59
CA PHE A 346 13.42 -11.40 25.01
C PHE A 346 14.65 -10.88 25.75
N LYS A 347 15.86 -11.07 25.18
CA LYS A 347 17.11 -10.54 25.74
C LYS A 347 17.10 -9.01 25.84
N ASN A 348 16.41 -8.34 24.92
CA ASN A 348 16.25 -6.89 24.90
C ASN A 348 15.04 -6.40 25.71
N LEU A 349 14.35 -7.27 26.45
CA LEU A 349 13.15 -6.98 27.25
C LEU A 349 11.97 -6.43 26.44
N ASN A 350 11.95 -6.66 25.12
CA ASN A 350 10.78 -6.37 24.28
C ASN A 350 9.85 -7.59 24.33
N LEU A 351 9.03 -7.67 25.39
CA LEU A 351 8.22 -8.84 25.72
C LEU A 351 7.12 -9.10 24.69
N ASP A 352 6.44 -8.05 24.20
CA ASP A 352 5.40 -8.18 23.18
C ASP A 352 5.95 -8.84 21.91
N LYS A 353 7.10 -8.35 21.43
CA LYS A 353 7.79 -8.92 20.27
C LYS A 353 8.34 -10.33 20.57
N ALA A 354 8.79 -10.59 21.79
CA ALA A 354 9.29 -11.90 22.19
C ALA A 354 8.17 -12.96 22.16
N VAL A 355 7.04 -12.68 22.82
CA VAL A 355 5.83 -13.52 22.77
C VAL A 355 5.37 -13.66 21.34
N PHE A 356 5.37 -12.55 20.57
CA PHE A 356 4.92 -12.58 19.18
C PHE A 356 5.66 -13.64 18.37
N ASN A 357 6.99 -13.55 18.37
CA ASN A 357 7.84 -14.41 17.57
C ASN A 357 7.91 -15.84 18.12
N ALA A 358 7.92 -16.03 19.44
CA ALA A 358 7.94 -17.37 20.04
C ALA A 358 6.66 -18.13 19.73
N LYS A 359 5.50 -17.48 19.86
CA LYS A 359 4.20 -18.06 19.49
C LYS A 359 4.15 -18.36 17.99
N SER A 360 4.62 -17.46 17.12
CA SER A 360 4.73 -17.72 15.67
C SER A 360 5.60 -18.95 15.36
N ALA A 361 6.74 -19.12 16.05
CA ALA A 361 7.61 -20.27 15.86
C ALA A 361 6.89 -21.59 16.20
N VAL A 362 6.11 -21.59 17.29
CA VAL A 362 5.29 -22.73 17.72
C VAL A 362 4.11 -22.97 16.78
N ASP A 363 3.44 -21.93 16.31
CA ASP A 363 2.31 -22.04 15.37
C ASP A 363 2.75 -22.62 14.01
N ILE A 364 3.94 -22.26 13.53
CA ILE A 364 4.51 -22.74 12.26
C ILE A 364 5.01 -24.18 12.38
N TYR A 365 5.63 -24.54 13.50
CA TYR A 365 6.11 -25.90 13.77
C TYR A 365 5.82 -26.26 15.22
N PRO A 366 4.65 -26.89 15.49
CA PRO A 366 4.21 -27.23 16.86
C PRO A 366 5.16 -28.13 17.63
N ASP A 367 6.01 -28.85 16.90
CA ASP A 367 7.06 -29.76 17.36
C ASP A 367 8.41 -29.06 17.61
N ASN A 368 8.47 -27.72 17.51
CA ASN A 368 9.63 -26.95 17.96
C ASN A 368 9.66 -26.88 19.50
N ASP A 369 10.16 -27.95 20.12
CA ASP A 369 10.24 -28.06 21.58
C ASP A 369 11.05 -26.91 22.21
N SER A 370 12.10 -26.43 21.52
CA SER A 370 12.95 -25.31 21.97
C SER A 370 12.21 -23.98 21.95
N ALA A 371 11.48 -23.67 20.87
CA ALA A 371 10.66 -22.46 20.80
C ALA A 371 9.51 -22.46 21.82
N ARG A 372 8.87 -23.62 22.03
CA ARG A 372 7.83 -23.75 23.05
C ARG A 372 8.38 -23.58 24.47
N PHE A 373 9.57 -24.12 24.74
CA PHE A 373 10.25 -23.90 26.02
C PHE A 373 10.65 -22.43 26.21
N LEU A 374 11.10 -21.75 25.16
CA LEU A 374 11.35 -20.31 25.20
C LEU A 374 10.07 -19.52 25.49
N LEU A 375 8.94 -19.89 24.86
CA LEU A 375 7.64 -19.27 25.12
C LEU A 375 7.21 -19.42 26.58
N ALA A 376 7.34 -20.61 27.16
CA ALA A 376 7.07 -20.86 28.58
C ALA A 376 7.93 -19.97 29.50
N LYS A 377 9.22 -19.78 29.19
CA LYS A 377 10.10 -18.89 29.94
C LYS A 377 9.68 -17.44 29.86
N ILE A 378 9.24 -17.00 28.69
CA ILE A 378 8.75 -15.63 28.50
C ILE A 378 7.49 -15.41 29.34
N TYR A 379 6.52 -16.33 29.30
CA TYR A 379 5.32 -16.24 30.14
C TYR A 379 5.63 -16.27 31.64
N LYS A 380 6.54 -17.15 32.08
CA LYS A 380 7.02 -17.16 33.47
C LYS A 380 7.62 -15.82 33.88
N PHE A 381 8.43 -15.21 33.01
CA PHE A 381 9.00 -13.89 33.25
C PHE A 381 7.93 -12.80 33.35
N MET A 382 6.85 -12.91 32.57
CA MET A 382 5.68 -12.04 32.62
C MET A 382 4.75 -12.32 33.82
N LYS A 383 5.08 -13.30 34.68
CA LYS A 383 4.26 -13.78 35.81
C LYS A 383 2.91 -14.38 35.37
N LEU A 384 2.89 -14.99 34.19
CA LEU A 384 1.78 -15.75 33.64
C LEU A 384 2.07 -17.24 33.84
N ASP A 385 2.05 -17.68 35.10
CA ASP A 385 2.56 -18.99 35.54
C ASP A 385 1.69 -20.16 35.07
N VAL A 386 0.37 -19.98 34.99
CA VAL A 386 -0.57 -20.99 34.48
C VAL A 386 -0.39 -21.16 32.98
N ILE A 387 -0.14 -20.08 32.25
CA ILE A 387 0.14 -20.14 30.79
C ILE A 387 1.52 -20.76 30.54
N ALA A 388 2.52 -20.42 31.34
CA ALA A 388 3.83 -21.07 31.27
C ALA A 388 3.71 -22.58 31.55
N TYR A 389 2.87 -22.96 32.53
CA TYR A 389 2.60 -24.36 32.84
C TYR A 389 1.95 -25.10 31.68
N GLU A 390 0.99 -24.48 30.99
CA GLU A 390 0.32 -25.05 29.81
C GLU A 390 1.34 -25.48 28.73
N GLU A 391 2.24 -24.59 28.37
CA GLU A 391 3.26 -24.83 27.35
C GLU A 391 4.23 -25.97 27.77
N LEU A 392 4.60 -26.01 29.05
CA LEU A 392 5.47 -27.07 29.59
C LEU A 392 4.73 -28.40 29.71
N TYR A 393 3.47 -28.38 30.14
CA TYR A 393 2.63 -29.56 30.23
C TYR A 393 2.47 -30.23 28.86
N TYR A 394 2.31 -29.44 27.79
CA TYR A 394 2.33 -29.97 26.43
C TYR A 394 3.66 -30.71 26.12
N LEU A 395 4.81 -30.12 26.45
CA LEU A 395 6.12 -30.75 26.22
C LEU A 395 6.28 -32.06 27.01
N ILE A 396 5.84 -32.10 28.26
CA ILE A 396 6.01 -33.29 29.11
C ILE A 396 5.00 -34.37 28.75
N GLU A 397 3.72 -34.03 28.62
CA GLU A 397 2.66 -35.03 28.47
C GLU A 397 2.39 -35.44 27.04
N HIS A 398 2.50 -34.53 26.07
CA HIS A 398 2.20 -34.83 24.67
C HIS A 398 3.47 -35.18 23.89
N ARG A 399 4.56 -34.42 24.11
CA ARG A 399 5.84 -34.63 23.42
C ARG A 399 6.77 -35.61 24.14
N LYS A 400 6.48 -35.97 25.40
CA LYS A 400 7.28 -36.89 26.24
C LYS A 400 8.76 -36.48 26.30
N VAL A 401 9.02 -35.18 26.38
CA VAL A 401 10.38 -34.63 26.46
C VAL A 401 11.08 -35.08 27.75
N THR A 402 12.33 -35.51 27.63
CA THR A 402 13.18 -35.98 28.75
C THR A 402 14.36 -35.06 29.07
N ASP A 403 14.44 -33.88 28.44
CA ASP A 403 15.48 -32.89 28.73
C ASP A 403 15.36 -32.41 30.18
N THR A 404 16.44 -32.57 30.95
CA THR A 404 16.45 -32.29 32.39
C THR A 404 16.18 -30.82 32.70
N LYS A 405 16.60 -29.87 31.85
CA LYS A 405 16.36 -28.44 32.09
C LYS A 405 14.88 -28.10 31.92
N ILE A 406 14.19 -28.78 31.00
CA ILE A 406 12.75 -28.59 30.79
C ILE A 406 11.98 -29.20 31.96
N LEU A 407 12.36 -30.40 32.40
CA LEU A 407 11.75 -31.09 33.56
C LEU A 407 11.93 -30.28 34.86
N ASP A 408 13.15 -29.82 35.15
CA ASP A 408 13.43 -29.00 36.34
C ASP A 408 12.61 -27.70 36.32
N PHE A 409 12.50 -27.05 35.16
CA PHE A 409 11.70 -25.83 35.01
C PHE A 409 10.20 -26.10 35.13
N TYR A 410 9.72 -27.23 34.58
CA TYR A 410 8.35 -27.68 34.76
C TYR A 410 8.03 -27.88 36.24
N ASP A 411 8.89 -28.55 37.01
CA ASP A 411 8.67 -28.76 38.44
C ASP A 411 8.59 -27.45 39.23
N VAL A 412 9.44 -26.47 38.89
CA VAL A 412 9.39 -25.13 39.49
C VAL A 412 8.07 -24.44 39.18
N VAL A 413 7.67 -24.38 37.91
CA VAL A 413 6.41 -23.73 37.50
C VAL A 413 5.20 -24.48 38.07
N ALA A 414 5.21 -25.80 38.04
CA ALA A 414 4.17 -26.66 38.59
C ALA A 414 4.03 -26.51 40.11
N PHE A 415 5.13 -26.23 40.83
CA PHE A 415 5.08 -25.91 42.25
C PHE A 415 4.45 -24.54 42.49
N ASP A 416 4.88 -23.52 41.74
CA ASP A 416 4.42 -22.14 41.89
C ASP A 416 2.90 -22.00 41.66
N ILE A 417 2.35 -22.72 40.68
CA ILE A 417 0.91 -22.65 40.38
C ILE A 417 0.03 -23.36 41.41
N ARG A 418 0.57 -24.18 42.34
CA ARG A 418 -0.26 -24.92 43.32
C ARG A 418 -1.08 -24.00 44.23
N SER A 419 -0.57 -22.80 44.49
CA SER A 419 -1.24 -21.77 45.29
C SER A 419 -2.07 -20.79 44.45
N SER A 420 -2.04 -20.91 43.11
CA SER A 420 -2.78 -20.03 42.21
C SER A 420 -4.29 -20.18 42.36
N LEU A 421 -5.02 -19.14 41.93
CA LEU A 421 -6.48 -19.17 41.87
C LEU A 421 -7.00 -20.36 41.06
N PHE A 422 -6.27 -20.80 40.02
CA PHE A 422 -6.65 -21.92 39.17
C PHE A 422 -6.88 -23.19 40.01
N PHE A 423 -5.88 -23.61 40.78
CA PHE A 423 -6.00 -24.80 41.64
C PHE A 423 -6.92 -24.58 42.84
N LYS A 424 -6.89 -23.39 43.45
CA LYS A 424 -7.71 -23.05 44.63
C LYS A 424 -9.21 -23.15 44.34
N TYR A 425 -9.63 -22.84 43.11
CA TYR A 425 -11.03 -22.88 42.68
C TYR A 425 -11.42 -24.17 41.95
N GLY A 426 -10.53 -25.17 41.94
CA GLY A 426 -10.87 -26.54 41.51
C GLY A 426 -10.53 -26.87 40.07
N TYR A 427 -9.90 -25.96 39.32
CA TYR A 427 -9.37 -26.24 37.99
C TYR A 427 -8.04 -27.00 38.14
N LYS A 428 -7.95 -28.19 37.55
CA LYS A 428 -6.81 -29.10 37.78
C LYS A 428 -6.26 -29.75 36.52
N THR A 429 -6.97 -29.65 35.40
CA THR A 429 -6.64 -30.36 34.16
C THR A 429 -6.42 -29.37 33.02
N ILE A 430 -5.73 -29.82 31.96
CA ILE A 430 -5.63 -29.06 30.71
C ILE A 430 -7.02 -28.80 30.10
N GLY A 431 -7.97 -29.72 30.29
CA GLY A 431 -9.35 -29.52 29.85
C GLY A 431 -10.06 -28.39 30.60
N ASP A 432 -9.74 -28.19 31.88
CA ASP A 432 -10.24 -27.05 32.65
C ASP A 432 -9.65 -25.74 32.16
N LEU A 433 -8.37 -25.74 31.79
CA LEU A 433 -7.70 -24.58 31.21
C LEU A 433 -8.29 -24.20 29.86
N ASN A 434 -8.48 -25.18 28.97
CA ASN A 434 -9.11 -24.96 27.67
C ASN A 434 -10.52 -24.38 27.84
N ARG A 435 -11.30 -24.86 28.82
CA ARG A 435 -12.61 -24.26 29.13
C ARG A 435 -12.51 -22.80 29.57
N LEU A 436 -11.51 -22.43 30.37
CA LEU A 436 -11.31 -21.02 30.75
C LEU A 436 -10.95 -20.14 29.56
N TYR A 437 -10.19 -20.69 28.61
CA TYR A 437 -9.86 -20.02 27.35
C TYR A 437 -11.10 -19.85 26.46
N ASP A 438 -11.85 -20.94 26.24
CA ASP A 438 -13.04 -20.95 25.38
C ASP A 438 -14.19 -20.09 25.95
N ASN A 439 -14.26 -19.95 27.27
CA ASN A 439 -15.26 -19.13 27.96
C ASN A 439 -14.83 -17.66 28.14
N GLN A 440 -13.75 -17.19 27.49
CA GLN A 440 -13.38 -15.76 27.54
C GLN A 440 -14.48 -14.91 26.88
N THR A 441 -14.89 -13.83 27.54
CA THR A 441 -15.87 -12.90 26.99
C THR A 441 -15.18 -11.92 26.04
N VAL A 442 -15.16 -12.25 24.75
CA VAL A 442 -14.45 -11.47 23.72
C VAL A 442 -15.32 -10.40 23.03
N TYR A 443 -14.66 -9.42 22.43
CA TYR A 443 -15.25 -8.52 21.45
C TYR A 443 -15.14 -9.14 20.05
N ARG A 444 -16.27 -9.29 19.37
CA ARG A 444 -16.31 -9.83 18.01
C ARG A 444 -16.13 -8.70 17.01
N VAL A 445 -15.03 -8.73 16.26
CA VAL A 445 -14.55 -7.59 15.48
C VAL A 445 -14.36 -7.97 14.01
N GLY A 446 -14.93 -7.19 13.09
CA GLY A 446 -14.66 -7.33 11.66
C GLY A 446 -13.61 -6.33 11.18
N ILE A 447 -12.77 -6.70 10.22
CA ILE A 447 -11.75 -5.86 9.59
C ILE A 447 -12.07 -5.73 8.11
N PHE A 448 -12.15 -4.50 7.61
CA PHE A 448 -12.48 -4.22 6.22
C PHE A 448 -11.66 -3.04 5.68
N THR A 449 -11.58 -2.93 4.35
CA THR A 449 -10.98 -1.79 3.65
C THR A 449 -11.77 -1.49 2.37
N GLN A 450 -11.80 -0.25 1.92
CA GLN A 450 -12.42 0.16 0.65
C GLN A 450 -11.39 0.54 -0.42
N ASN A 451 -10.14 0.77 -0.02
CA ASN A 451 -9.10 1.27 -0.90
C ASN A 451 -8.10 0.16 -1.17
N GLU A 452 -7.76 -0.06 -2.43
CA GLU A 452 -6.62 -0.90 -2.78
C GLU A 452 -5.30 -0.16 -2.58
N ASN A 453 -4.32 -0.87 -2.04
CA ASN A 453 -2.95 -0.36 -1.99
C ASN A 453 -2.32 -0.35 -3.38
N ARG A 454 -1.33 0.52 -3.59
CA ARG A 454 -0.60 0.62 -4.87
C ARG A 454 0.08 -0.68 -5.27
N VAL A 455 0.48 -1.46 -4.27
CA VAL A 455 1.06 -2.79 -4.45
C VAL A 455 -0.09 -3.80 -4.45
N PHE A 456 -0.28 -4.48 -5.58
CA PHE A 456 -1.31 -5.51 -5.71
C PHE A 456 -1.16 -6.58 -4.63
N GLY A 457 -2.25 -7.01 -4.00
CA GLY A 457 -2.22 -8.04 -2.95
C GLY A 457 -1.67 -7.58 -1.60
N ALA A 458 -1.23 -6.32 -1.45
CA ALA A 458 -0.68 -5.84 -0.19
C ALA A 458 -1.71 -5.78 0.93
N ASN A 459 -2.95 -5.33 0.66
CA ASN A 459 -4.02 -5.33 1.66
C ASN A 459 -4.31 -6.73 2.20
N ASP A 460 -4.38 -7.71 1.31
CA ASP A 460 -4.66 -9.10 1.67
C ASP A 460 -3.62 -9.63 2.67
N LEU A 461 -2.33 -9.37 2.43
CA LEU A 461 -1.26 -9.81 3.32
C LEU A 461 -1.16 -8.96 4.59
N ILE A 462 -1.26 -7.63 4.49
CA ILE A 462 -1.10 -6.74 5.64
C ILE A 462 -2.29 -6.85 6.60
N LEU A 463 -3.52 -7.00 6.10
CA LEU A 463 -4.69 -7.16 6.95
C LEU A 463 -4.76 -8.54 7.58
N LYS A 464 -4.23 -9.59 6.94
CA LYS A 464 -3.99 -10.89 7.61
C LYS A 464 -3.00 -10.79 8.74
N TYR A 465 -1.91 -10.06 8.52
CA TYR A 465 -0.95 -9.77 9.57
C TYR A 465 -1.58 -8.94 10.71
N ALA A 466 -2.44 -7.97 10.38
CA ALA A 466 -3.20 -7.18 11.37
C ALA A 466 -4.17 -8.05 12.18
N GLU A 467 -4.92 -8.93 11.51
CA GLU A 467 -5.81 -9.92 12.14
C GLU A 467 -5.03 -10.79 13.14
N ARG A 468 -3.88 -11.34 12.75
CA ARG A 468 -3.01 -12.11 13.64
C ARG A 468 -2.45 -11.30 14.81
N ILE A 469 -2.24 -10.00 14.66
CA ILE A 469 -1.83 -9.14 15.78
C ILE A 469 -3.01 -8.94 16.74
N LEU A 470 -4.21 -8.72 16.22
CA LEU A 470 -5.42 -8.49 17.01
C LEU A 470 -5.88 -9.76 17.75
N ASP A 471 -5.86 -10.93 17.08
CA ASP A 471 -6.24 -12.23 17.66
C ASP A 471 -5.29 -12.71 18.77
N ARG A 472 -4.11 -12.10 18.90
CA ARG A 472 -3.24 -12.36 20.07
C ARG A 472 -3.77 -11.72 21.33
N ASN A 473 -4.72 -10.78 21.20
CA ASN A 473 -5.42 -10.22 22.33
C ASN A 473 -6.59 -11.11 22.71
N LEU A 474 -6.57 -11.69 23.91
CA LEU A 474 -7.64 -12.58 24.37
C LEU A 474 -8.98 -11.88 24.57
N ASN A 475 -9.04 -10.55 24.54
CA ASN A 475 -10.30 -9.80 24.56
C ASN A 475 -10.95 -9.65 23.18
N ILE A 476 -10.31 -10.10 22.10
CA ILE A 476 -10.76 -9.85 20.72
C ILE A 476 -10.84 -11.18 19.96
N GLU A 477 -11.94 -11.36 19.25
CA GLU A 477 -12.10 -12.38 18.22
C GLU A 477 -12.31 -11.65 16.90
N VAL A 478 -11.38 -11.80 15.95
CA VAL A 478 -11.57 -11.28 14.60
C VAL A 478 -12.47 -12.24 13.81
N VAL A 479 -13.56 -11.69 13.24
CA VAL A 479 -14.57 -12.43 12.48
C VAL A 479 -14.75 -11.77 11.12
N ASN A 480 -14.03 -12.27 10.13
CA ASN A 480 -14.10 -11.83 8.73
C ASN A 480 -14.72 -12.90 7.85
N TYR A 481 -14.82 -12.63 6.54
CA TYR A 481 -15.26 -13.63 5.57
C TYR A 481 -14.33 -14.85 5.71
N GLY A 482 -14.82 -15.92 6.34
CA GLY A 482 -14.08 -17.18 6.46
C GLY A 482 -13.50 -17.54 5.10
N PHE A 483 -12.25 -17.98 5.10
CA PHE A 483 -11.37 -18.10 3.94
C PHE A 483 -12.09 -18.69 2.70
N ASP A 484 -12.56 -17.79 1.83
CA ASP A 484 -13.27 -18.13 0.61
C ASP A 484 -12.40 -17.68 -0.56
N TYR A 485 -11.60 -18.61 -1.09
CA TYR A 485 -10.76 -18.37 -2.26
C TYR A 485 -11.50 -17.79 -3.47
N ASN A 486 -12.84 -17.93 -3.52
CA ASN A 486 -13.62 -17.38 -4.62
C ASN A 486 -13.92 -15.89 -4.45
N LYS A 487 -13.79 -15.36 -3.22
CA LYS A 487 -13.83 -13.93 -2.94
C LYS A 487 -12.39 -13.44 -2.85
N ASN A 488 -11.85 -12.97 -3.96
CA ASN A 488 -10.49 -12.42 -4.11
C ASN A 488 -10.26 -11.10 -3.30
N LYS A 489 -11.01 -10.90 -2.20
CA LYS A 489 -11.22 -9.67 -1.43
C LYS A 489 -11.66 -10.00 0.01
N ASP A 490 -10.89 -10.82 0.74
CA ASP A 490 -11.21 -11.21 2.12
C ASP A 490 -11.53 -10.01 3.03
N TYR A 491 -10.96 -8.83 2.71
CA TYR A 491 -11.15 -7.58 3.46
C TYR A 491 -11.73 -6.43 2.62
N LEU A 492 -11.71 -6.52 1.29
CA LEU A 492 -12.04 -5.38 0.41
C LEU A 492 -13.54 -5.35 0.11
N VAL A 493 -14.19 -4.31 0.60
CA VAL A 493 -15.64 -4.09 0.47
C VAL A 493 -15.93 -2.93 -0.50
N SER A 494 -17.06 -3.00 -1.18
CA SER A 494 -17.43 -2.06 -2.25
C SER A 494 -18.15 -0.80 -1.74
N SER A 495 -18.78 -0.86 -0.56
CA SER A 495 -19.53 0.26 0.01
C SER A 495 -19.87 0.00 1.47
N PHE A 496 -19.98 1.05 2.27
CA PHE A 496 -20.40 1.01 3.69
C PHE A 496 -21.56 0.04 4.02
N SER A 497 -22.52 -0.08 3.10
CA SER A 497 -23.69 -0.93 3.30
C SER A 497 -23.35 -2.42 3.31
N GLU A 498 -22.30 -2.83 2.59
CA GLU A 498 -21.82 -4.20 2.51
C GLU A 498 -21.21 -4.65 3.85
N GLU A 499 -20.24 -3.92 4.38
CA GLU A 499 -19.63 -4.23 5.68
C GLU A 499 -20.61 -4.12 6.84
N PHE A 500 -21.52 -3.13 6.82
CA PHE A 500 -22.51 -3.02 7.88
C PHE A 500 -23.51 -4.19 7.87
N SER A 501 -23.93 -4.63 6.68
CA SER A 501 -24.80 -5.81 6.54
C SER A 501 -24.10 -7.08 7.02
N TYR A 502 -22.80 -7.22 6.70
CA TYR A 502 -21.97 -8.32 7.19
C TYR A 502 -21.87 -8.31 8.72
N ALA A 503 -21.58 -7.15 9.31
CA ALA A 503 -21.43 -6.99 10.74
C ALA A 503 -22.72 -7.38 11.50
N ARG A 504 -23.89 -6.98 10.99
CA ARG A 504 -25.17 -7.37 11.57
C ARG A 504 -25.46 -8.86 11.43
N SER A 505 -25.20 -9.42 10.25
CA SER A 505 -25.49 -10.84 9.97
C SER A 505 -24.61 -11.79 10.79
N ASN A 506 -23.39 -11.36 11.10
CA ASN A 506 -22.43 -12.14 11.88
C ASN A 506 -22.40 -11.76 13.37
N ASN A 507 -23.32 -10.93 13.86
CA ASN A 507 -23.38 -10.48 15.26
C ASN A 507 -22.05 -9.89 15.76
N LEU A 508 -21.43 -9.01 14.97
CA LEU A 508 -20.21 -8.32 15.37
C LEU A 508 -20.53 -7.21 16.39
N ASP A 509 -19.64 -7.06 17.37
CA ASP A 509 -19.66 -5.92 18.29
C ASP A 509 -19.20 -4.65 17.58
N LEU A 510 -18.13 -4.78 16.80
CA LEU A 510 -17.47 -3.68 16.09
C LEU A 510 -17.04 -4.12 14.68
N PHE A 511 -16.93 -3.16 13.77
CA PHE A 511 -16.16 -3.34 12.54
C PHE A 511 -15.23 -2.16 12.30
N LEU A 512 -14.06 -2.47 11.74
CA LEU A 512 -12.92 -1.57 11.58
C LEU A 512 -12.70 -1.34 10.10
N MET A 513 -12.75 -0.08 9.69
CA MET A 513 -12.41 0.35 8.34
C MET A 513 -10.96 0.82 8.32
N PHE A 514 -10.09 -0.03 7.77
CA PHE A 514 -8.68 0.26 7.54
C PHE A 514 -8.52 1.03 6.24
N ASP A 515 -7.96 2.22 6.35
CA ASP A 515 -7.45 3.02 5.25
C ASP A 515 -5.93 3.07 5.38
N LEU A 516 -5.26 2.21 4.62
CA LEU A 516 -3.82 1.97 4.67
C LEU A 516 -3.20 2.43 3.34
N ASP A 517 -2.27 3.38 3.40
CA ASP A 517 -1.46 3.79 2.25
C ASP A 517 0.00 3.43 2.50
N VAL A 518 0.57 2.59 1.65
CA VAL A 518 1.94 2.09 1.73
C VAL A 518 2.79 2.64 0.59
N ASP A 519 3.83 3.39 0.94
CA ASP A 519 4.90 3.77 0.01
C ASP A 519 6.12 2.88 0.25
N VAL A 520 6.17 1.76 -0.49
CA VAL A 520 7.26 0.79 -0.45
C VAL A 520 8.61 1.38 -0.88
N PHE A 521 8.63 2.47 -1.65
CA PHE A 521 9.90 3.10 -2.06
C PHE A 521 10.50 3.96 -0.95
N LYS A 522 9.70 4.35 0.04
CA LYS A 522 10.13 5.18 1.17
C LYS A 522 10.11 4.44 2.50
N ASN A 523 9.63 3.20 2.53
CA ASN A 523 9.35 2.47 3.77
C ASN A 523 8.50 3.32 4.72
N THR A 524 7.43 3.92 4.20
CA THR A 524 6.50 4.73 4.97
C THR A 524 5.09 4.20 4.78
N ALA A 525 4.30 4.22 5.86
CA ALA A 525 2.87 3.96 5.81
C ALA A 525 2.10 4.98 6.62
N SER A 526 0.90 5.25 6.15
CA SER A 526 -0.14 5.89 6.94
C SER A 526 -1.28 4.91 7.13
N LEU A 527 -1.80 4.86 8.36
CA LEU A 527 -2.93 4.01 8.72
C LEU A 527 -3.96 4.87 9.43
N LYS A 528 -5.16 4.92 8.86
CA LYS A 528 -6.36 5.41 9.54
C LYS A 528 -7.32 4.25 9.75
N VAL A 529 -7.81 4.10 10.99
CA VAL A 529 -8.82 3.09 11.32
C VAL A 529 -10.06 3.78 11.86
N ASP A 530 -11.16 3.74 11.10
CA ASP A 530 -12.47 4.18 11.57
C ASP A 530 -13.21 2.96 12.17
N ILE A 531 -13.65 3.08 13.42
CA ILE A 531 -14.33 2.00 14.16
C ILE A 531 -15.81 2.33 14.24
N PHE A 532 -16.63 1.34 13.93
CA PHE A 532 -18.08 1.44 13.91
C PHE A 532 -18.72 0.38 14.81
N SER A 533 -19.88 0.71 15.38
CA SER A 533 -20.73 -0.26 16.06
C SER A 533 -21.28 -1.27 15.06
N GLY A 534 -21.07 -2.57 15.28
CA GLY A 534 -21.62 -3.62 14.42
C GLY A 534 -23.16 -3.69 14.43
N LYS A 535 -23.80 -3.24 15.52
CA LYS A 535 -25.27 -3.23 15.64
C LYS A 535 -25.91 -1.98 15.03
N ALA A 536 -25.32 -0.81 15.27
CA ALA A 536 -25.92 0.48 14.90
C ALA A 536 -25.31 1.10 13.63
N GLY A 537 -24.10 0.69 13.22
CA GLY A 537 -23.38 1.31 12.11
C GLY A 537 -22.85 2.71 12.41
N VAL A 538 -22.92 3.14 13.68
CA VAL A 538 -22.46 4.46 14.13
C VAL A 538 -20.95 4.43 14.34
N LYS A 539 -20.24 5.46 13.86
CA LYS A 539 -18.79 5.60 14.07
C LYS A 539 -18.52 6.01 15.51
N VAL A 540 -17.69 5.25 16.21
CA VAL A 540 -17.42 5.42 17.64
C VAL A 540 -16.02 5.95 17.93
N LYS A 541 -15.04 5.70 17.05
CA LYS A 541 -13.67 6.18 17.21
C LYS A 541 -12.93 6.19 15.87
N THR A 542 -11.95 7.07 15.76
CA THR A 542 -10.94 7.05 14.69
C THR A 542 -9.56 7.00 15.33
N PHE A 543 -8.70 6.12 14.83
CA PHE A 543 -7.27 6.10 15.13
C PHE A 543 -6.47 6.48 13.89
N ASN A 544 -5.35 7.18 14.07
CA ASN A 544 -4.49 7.62 12.99
C ASN A 544 -3.03 7.40 13.37
N TYR A 545 -2.27 6.76 12.49
CA TYR A 545 -0.86 6.47 12.67
C TYR A 545 -0.10 6.81 11.40
N ASN A 546 1.14 7.26 11.57
CA ASN A 546 2.12 7.39 10.50
C ASN A 546 3.43 6.81 11.00
N SER A 547 4.10 6.01 10.19
CA SER A 547 5.42 5.49 10.51
C SER A 547 6.31 5.44 9.28
N GLY A 548 7.61 5.45 9.55
CA GLY A 548 8.65 5.29 8.56
C GLY A 548 9.84 4.52 9.13
N GLY A 549 10.63 3.91 8.27
CA GLY A 549 11.83 3.15 8.66
C GLY A 549 11.65 1.65 8.51
N VAL A 550 12.51 0.86 9.16
CA VAL A 550 12.66 -0.57 8.86
C VAL A 550 11.45 -1.42 9.29
N LEU A 551 10.71 -1.01 10.32
CA LEU A 551 9.58 -1.74 10.91
C LEU A 551 8.26 -0.97 10.83
N TYR A 552 8.13 -0.10 9.82
CA TYR A 552 7.03 0.84 9.71
C TYR A 552 5.61 0.21 9.71
N LEU A 553 5.43 -1.01 9.18
CA LEU A 553 4.15 -1.74 9.19
C LEU A 553 3.90 -2.45 10.52
N SER A 554 4.88 -3.18 11.07
CA SER A 554 4.69 -3.85 12.36
C SER A 554 4.51 -2.84 13.50
N ASP A 555 5.21 -1.70 13.46
CA ASP A 555 5.11 -0.66 14.47
C ASP A 555 3.73 0.01 14.47
N ILE A 556 3.16 0.37 13.30
CA ILE A 556 1.82 1.01 13.25
C ILE A 556 0.73 0.02 13.66
N LEU A 557 0.82 -1.25 13.22
CA LEU A 557 -0.21 -2.24 13.52
C LEU A 557 -0.18 -2.66 14.99
N SER A 558 1.02 -2.82 15.56
CA SER A 558 1.16 -3.12 17.00
C SER A 558 0.72 -1.94 17.86
N SER A 559 1.05 -0.70 17.46
CA SER A 559 0.59 0.51 18.15
C SER A 559 -0.93 0.62 18.11
N PHE A 560 -1.53 0.40 16.94
CA PHE A 560 -2.97 0.35 16.78
C PHE A 560 -3.62 -0.71 17.66
N ALA A 561 -3.14 -1.96 17.60
CA ALA A 561 -3.72 -3.06 18.36
C ALA A 561 -3.67 -2.80 19.87
N LYS A 562 -2.58 -2.21 20.37
CA LYS A 562 -2.45 -1.80 21.76
C LYS A 562 -3.46 -0.70 22.13
N ASP A 563 -3.47 0.41 21.39
CA ASP A 563 -4.37 1.52 21.67
C ASP A 563 -5.85 1.11 21.55
N PHE A 564 -6.16 0.22 20.61
CA PHE A 564 -7.48 -0.35 20.43
C PHE A 564 -7.88 -1.22 21.64
N ASN A 565 -7.02 -2.12 22.11
CA ASN A 565 -7.26 -2.88 23.32
C ASN A 565 -7.46 -1.98 24.56
N ASP A 566 -6.64 -0.96 24.71
CA ASP A 566 -6.73 -0.01 25.83
C ASP A 566 -8.07 0.76 25.81
N TYR A 567 -8.55 1.08 24.61
CA TYR A 567 -9.85 1.72 24.40
C TYR A 567 -11.02 0.80 24.80
N LEU A 568 -10.94 -0.50 24.50
CA LEU A 568 -11.99 -1.47 24.81
C LEU A 568 -12.21 -1.57 26.34
N PRO A 569 -13.45 -1.37 26.84
CA PRO A 569 -13.80 -1.65 28.22
C PRO A 569 -13.67 -3.14 28.52
N LYS A 570 -13.26 -3.48 29.74
CA LYS A 570 -13.07 -4.86 30.15
C LYS A 570 -14.44 -5.42 30.54
N LYS A 571 -14.86 -6.50 29.86
CA LYS A 571 -16.11 -7.21 30.11
C LYS A 571 -15.80 -8.70 30.31
N GLY A 572 -16.48 -9.34 31.25
CA GLY A 572 -16.31 -10.74 31.59
C GLY A 572 -17.59 -11.32 32.14
N GLU A 573 -17.50 -12.49 32.76
CA GLU A 573 -18.59 -13.24 33.37
C GLU A 573 -18.20 -13.75 34.75
N ILE A 574 -19.21 -13.92 35.61
CA ILE A 574 -19.07 -14.58 36.90
C ILE A 574 -18.97 -16.09 36.69
N LEU A 575 -17.84 -16.68 37.06
CA LEU A 575 -17.60 -18.12 36.98
C LEU A 575 -18.13 -18.86 38.21
N GLN A 576 -17.98 -18.27 39.40
CA GLN A 576 -18.39 -18.92 40.64
C GLN A 576 -18.74 -17.89 41.72
N ILE A 577 -19.76 -18.21 42.53
CA ILE A 577 -20.13 -17.41 43.71
C ILE A 577 -20.10 -18.29 44.97
N LYS A 578 -19.34 -17.86 45.99
CA LYS A 578 -19.26 -18.50 47.31
C LYS A 578 -19.43 -17.44 48.40
N ARG A 579 -20.65 -17.28 48.90
CA ARG A 579 -21.01 -16.17 49.81
C ARG A 579 -20.70 -14.82 49.17
N ASP A 580 -19.75 -14.06 49.72
CA ASP A 580 -19.30 -12.77 49.18
C ASP A 580 -18.17 -12.92 48.16
N ASP A 581 -17.53 -14.08 48.10
CA ASP A 581 -16.45 -14.35 47.15
C ASP A 581 -17.01 -14.62 45.76
N VAL A 582 -16.52 -13.87 44.78
CA VAL A 582 -16.87 -14.03 43.38
C VAL A 582 -15.60 -14.27 42.58
N LEU A 583 -15.66 -15.27 41.70
CA LEU A 583 -14.63 -15.53 40.70
C LEU A 583 -15.14 -15.05 39.34
N ILE A 584 -14.32 -14.29 38.61
CA ILE A 584 -14.62 -13.84 37.25
C ILE A 584 -13.60 -14.38 36.26
N ASN A 585 -13.99 -14.54 34.99
CA ASN A 585 -13.15 -15.02 33.88
C ASN A 585 -12.21 -13.94 33.29
N LEU A 586 -11.76 -13.00 34.12
CA LEU A 586 -10.81 -11.97 33.74
C LEU A 586 -9.60 -12.02 34.66
N GLY A 587 -8.40 -11.90 34.11
CA GLY A 587 -7.15 -11.96 34.87
C GLY A 587 -6.06 -11.02 34.35
N ASN A 588 -4.81 -11.35 34.66
CA ASN A 588 -3.64 -10.62 34.20
C ASN A 588 -3.61 -10.46 32.68
N VAL A 589 -4.07 -11.47 31.92
CA VAL A 589 -4.11 -11.42 30.46
C VAL A 589 -5.10 -10.41 29.89
N ASN A 590 -6.06 -9.97 30.71
CA ASN A 590 -7.08 -8.98 30.34
C ASN A 590 -6.78 -7.61 30.97
N ASP A 591 -5.54 -7.39 31.46
CA ASP A 591 -5.08 -6.19 32.15
C ASP A 591 -5.82 -5.86 33.47
N VAL A 592 -6.42 -6.86 34.13
CA VAL A 592 -7.09 -6.67 35.42
C VAL A 592 -6.07 -6.41 36.53
N LYS A 593 -6.38 -5.44 37.41
CA LYS A 593 -5.55 -5.05 38.54
C LYS A 593 -6.28 -5.23 39.86
N LYS A 594 -5.51 -5.45 40.91
CA LYS A 594 -6.02 -5.51 42.28
C LYS A 594 -6.58 -4.14 42.64
N GLY A 595 -7.79 -4.11 43.17
CA GLY A 595 -8.53 -2.89 43.46
C GLY A 595 -9.44 -2.42 42.32
N ASP A 596 -9.38 -3.03 41.13
CA ASP A 596 -10.37 -2.78 40.09
C ASP A 596 -11.77 -3.13 40.60
N VAL A 597 -12.75 -2.35 40.15
CA VAL A 597 -14.15 -2.56 40.50
C VAL A 597 -14.91 -2.89 39.23
N PHE A 598 -15.63 -4.01 39.26
CA PHE A 598 -16.49 -4.44 38.18
C PHE A 598 -17.95 -4.34 38.59
N LEU A 599 -18.77 -3.72 37.76
CA LEU A 599 -20.22 -3.69 37.92
C LEU A 599 -20.79 -5.04 37.50
N VAL A 600 -21.63 -5.63 38.34
CA VAL A 600 -22.47 -6.78 37.98
C VAL A 600 -23.72 -6.23 37.32
N LEU A 601 -23.92 -6.56 36.05
CA LEU A 601 -25.07 -6.08 35.29
C LEU A 601 -26.11 -7.20 35.14
N LYS A 602 -27.40 -6.82 35.06
CA LYS A 602 -28.45 -7.74 34.64
C LYS A 602 -28.14 -8.31 33.26
N GLU A 603 -28.56 -9.54 33.02
CA GLU A 603 -28.46 -10.16 31.70
C GLU A 603 -29.11 -9.25 30.62
N GLY A 604 -28.40 -9.01 29.52
CA GLY A 604 -28.87 -8.14 28.44
C GLY A 604 -28.90 -6.63 28.74
N ALA A 605 -28.45 -6.18 29.92
CA ALA A 605 -28.41 -4.76 30.29
C ALA A 605 -27.44 -3.93 29.44
N LEU A 606 -26.39 -4.59 28.94
CA LEU A 606 -25.35 -3.98 28.15
C LEU A 606 -25.89 -3.71 26.74
N LYS A 607 -26.28 -2.46 26.49
CA LYS A 607 -26.81 -1.97 25.22
C LYS A 607 -25.68 -1.34 24.42
N TYR A 608 -25.87 -1.22 23.11
CA TYR A 608 -24.88 -0.61 22.22
C TYR A 608 -25.41 0.76 21.84
N ALA A 609 -24.61 1.81 22.04
CA ALA A 609 -25.12 3.15 21.85
C ALA A 609 -25.41 3.41 20.36
N SER A 610 -26.50 4.15 20.13
CA SER A 610 -26.88 4.68 18.83
C SER A 610 -26.32 6.08 18.58
N ASP A 611 -25.51 6.61 19.48
CA ASP A 611 -24.91 7.93 19.42
C ASP A 611 -23.37 7.86 19.44
N ASN A 612 -22.70 8.98 19.14
CA ASN A 612 -21.24 9.05 19.04
C ASN A 612 -20.51 9.07 20.41
N SER A 613 -21.17 8.72 21.52
CA SER A 613 -20.62 8.93 22.88
C SER A 613 -19.87 7.72 23.44
N SER A 614 -20.31 6.48 23.15
CA SER A 614 -19.65 5.21 23.48
C SER A 614 -20.20 4.09 22.61
N PHE A 615 -19.49 2.97 22.42
CA PHE A 615 -20.05 1.83 21.67
C PHE A 615 -20.91 0.90 22.54
N VAL A 616 -20.87 1.09 23.86
CA VAL A 616 -21.63 0.35 24.88
C VAL A 616 -22.22 1.31 25.91
N ASN A 617 -23.47 1.11 26.32
CA ASN A 617 -24.16 1.83 27.39
C ASN A 617 -24.96 0.87 28.30
N TYR A 618 -25.24 1.29 29.53
CA TYR A 618 -26.09 0.57 30.48
C TYR A 618 -26.83 1.56 31.38
N SER A 619 -27.98 1.19 31.94
CA SER A 619 -28.70 2.02 32.90
C SER A 619 -28.19 1.77 34.32
N LYS A 620 -28.22 2.80 35.17
CA LYS A 620 -27.95 2.64 36.61
C LYS A 620 -28.89 1.64 37.28
N SER A 621 -30.13 1.50 36.77
CA SER A 621 -31.12 0.53 37.26
C SER A 621 -30.78 -0.93 36.97
N ASP A 622 -29.78 -1.17 36.12
CA ASP A 622 -29.40 -2.51 35.69
C ASP A 622 -28.17 -3.03 36.46
N ILE A 623 -27.59 -2.20 37.32
CA ILE A 623 -26.48 -2.58 38.21
C ILE A 623 -27.05 -3.36 39.39
N LEU A 624 -26.64 -4.62 39.53
CA LEU A 624 -27.03 -5.51 40.63
C LEU A 624 -26.05 -5.46 41.80
N GLY A 625 -24.79 -5.09 41.56
CA GLY A 625 -23.75 -5.01 42.58
C GLY A 625 -22.40 -4.63 41.99
N GLU A 626 -21.37 -4.66 42.84
CA GLU A 626 -19.99 -4.37 42.48
C GLU A 626 -19.07 -5.47 42.99
N VAL A 627 -18.13 -5.93 42.16
CA VAL A 627 -17.08 -6.88 42.53
C VAL A 627 -15.76 -6.11 42.64
N LEU A 628 -15.20 -6.06 43.85
CA LEU A 628 -13.89 -5.46 44.11
C LEU A 628 -12.81 -6.54 44.02
N ILE A 629 -11.87 -6.43 43.08
CA ILE A 629 -10.82 -7.43 42.87
C ILE A 629 -9.79 -7.40 44.00
N GLU A 630 -9.55 -8.55 44.63
CA GLU A 630 -8.59 -8.70 45.75
C GLU A 630 -7.38 -9.57 45.41
N GLU A 631 -7.57 -10.56 44.54
CA GLU A 631 -6.59 -11.55 44.15
C GLU A 631 -6.74 -11.84 42.65
N ILE A 632 -5.62 -11.96 41.93
CA ILE A 632 -5.58 -12.05 40.48
C ILE A 632 -4.78 -13.29 40.09
N GLY A 633 -5.26 -14.02 39.09
CA GLY A 633 -4.53 -15.05 38.38
C GLY A 633 -4.46 -14.72 36.90
N ASP A 634 -3.93 -15.64 36.11
CA ASP A 634 -3.68 -15.40 34.69
C ASP A 634 -4.98 -15.14 33.92
N TYR A 635 -5.93 -16.07 34.02
CA TYR A 635 -7.23 -16.03 33.32
C TYR A 635 -8.41 -15.65 34.21
N ILE A 636 -8.24 -15.67 35.54
CA ILE A 636 -9.34 -15.51 36.50
C ILE A 636 -8.94 -14.57 37.62
N SER A 637 -9.91 -13.86 38.18
CA SER A 637 -9.72 -12.98 39.33
C SER A 637 -10.77 -13.27 40.38
N ARG A 638 -10.36 -13.20 41.64
CA ARG A 638 -11.24 -13.26 42.80
C ARG A 638 -11.50 -11.85 43.31
N GLY A 639 -12.76 -11.55 43.54
CA GLY A 639 -13.18 -10.32 44.20
C GLY A 639 -14.27 -10.54 45.23
N ILE A 640 -14.59 -9.46 45.94
CA ILE A 640 -15.64 -9.40 46.95
C ILE A 640 -16.86 -8.68 46.37
N LEU A 641 -17.99 -9.37 46.38
CA LEU A 641 -19.27 -8.83 45.94
C LEU A 641 -19.89 -7.91 46.99
N LYS A 642 -20.16 -6.68 46.59
CA LYS A 642 -20.94 -5.69 47.33
C LYS A 642 -22.27 -5.47 46.60
N SER A 643 -23.35 -5.99 47.18
CA SER A 643 -24.70 -5.84 46.65
C SER A 643 -25.70 -5.67 47.80
N PRO A 644 -26.75 -4.83 47.65
CA PRO A 644 -27.86 -4.80 48.59
C PRO A 644 -28.47 -6.20 48.76
N THR A 645 -28.87 -6.55 49.98
CA THR A 645 -29.39 -7.90 50.30
C THR A 645 -30.49 -8.37 49.35
N LEU A 646 -31.40 -7.48 48.96
CA LEU A 646 -32.50 -7.77 48.04
C LEU A 646 -32.05 -8.06 46.59
N LEU A 647 -30.95 -7.47 46.13
CA LEU A 647 -30.44 -7.68 44.77
C LEU A 647 -29.47 -8.86 44.69
N ARG A 648 -28.85 -9.20 45.81
CA ARG A 648 -27.85 -10.25 45.91
C ARG A 648 -28.38 -11.62 45.48
N ASP A 649 -29.62 -11.94 45.85
CA ASP A 649 -30.25 -13.22 45.52
C ASP A 649 -30.54 -13.38 44.02
N TYR A 650 -30.43 -12.29 43.24
CA TYR A 650 -30.59 -12.29 41.79
C TYR A 650 -29.27 -12.42 41.02
N ILE A 651 -28.12 -12.38 41.69
CA ILE A 651 -26.82 -12.50 41.01
C ILE A 651 -26.46 -13.98 40.88
N GLN A 652 -26.21 -14.42 39.64
CA GLN A 652 -25.94 -15.82 39.31
C GLN A 652 -24.62 -15.97 38.56
N GLU A 653 -24.12 -17.20 38.51
CA GLU A 653 -23.03 -17.58 37.59
C GLU A 653 -23.46 -17.32 36.13
N GLY A 654 -22.52 -16.91 35.28
CA GLY A 654 -22.76 -16.47 33.90
C GLY A 654 -23.15 -14.99 33.74
N TYR A 655 -23.41 -14.26 34.83
CA TYR A 655 -23.77 -12.85 34.71
C TYR A 655 -22.58 -12.00 34.27
N THR A 656 -22.83 -11.04 33.37
CA THR A 656 -21.80 -10.14 32.85
C THR A 656 -21.28 -9.19 33.92
N VAL A 657 -19.95 -9.11 34.01
CA VAL A 657 -19.24 -8.10 34.78
C VAL A 657 -18.59 -7.09 33.84
N PHE A 658 -18.64 -5.81 34.19
CA PHE A 658 -18.12 -4.73 33.35
C PHE A 658 -17.32 -3.73 34.18
N ILE A 659 -16.12 -3.38 33.72
CA ILE A 659 -15.23 -2.50 34.49
C ILE A 659 -15.88 -1.14 34.75
N LYS A 660 -15.85 -0.70 36.02
CA LYS A 660 -16.31 0.62 36.46
C LYS A 660 -15.20 1.63 36.16
N LYS A 661 -15.32 2.34 35.05
CA LYS A 661 -14.43 3.46 34.69
C LYS A 661 -14.77 4.73 35.46
#